data_AF-A0A397E4M2-F1
#
_entry.id   AF-A0A397E4M2-F1
#
_cell.length_a   1.000
_cell.length_b   1.000
_cell.length_c   1.000
_cell.angle_alpha   90.00
_cell.angle_beta   90.00
_cell.angle_gamma   90.00
#
_symmetry.space_group_name_H-M   'P 1'
#
loop_
_entity.id
_entity.type
_entity.pdbx_description
1 polymer ?
#
loop_
_entity_poly.entity_id
_entity_poly.type
_entity_poly.pdbx_seq_one_letter_code
_entity_poly.pdbx_strand_id
1 'polypeptide(L)'
;MKQGPGGGAGKGKAEGAPIFLQKTYTMFENAPVEIAAWANNGTTVVIKDPDEFAKAMLPKYFKHSNFASFVRQLNFYGFRKYKKDDILITEDEATKNWWEFYHDKFLRHAPELMTHIRRKTYSEGPDGQGGNAHGSHEKEEVEVLKAQVTTLQSQLEQVTAQITSLTDVHPSNILESRCLKVLPPPPRQQPMILVICSVVILSETMRTLLQDSFAVLCQQLADSPLFYSLLLVVLSTCCLIRASLLHTFNATALLVGGMGLASLRLNSMGEIDVHSLSLVSAVSIFVAVYVVGLGCIWSVTQTLHDNQCDVKIDNPSADVIIVGAGTAGCSMAVGLAKQGRKVLVIEKSLEYQDRFVGELMQPGGLEALRSLDLIECAETSTDVKTLGYSILLPHSDHIMLPYPDRAPHTFLEYMGLSRADNGTGKQHGRGFHNGAFVQRLRARMLAEPNVTVVEGTVSKLLLEQPAKSSTSVCTGIQFRRKALSDDVEMPVETASAPLVIASDGLWSGLRRDLSTDVPKQISSFVAILMTHPAMEATVPFRNFGHVILAHPSPILMYQISPTETRVLVDVPGKVPSSSNGDLTKHLLTHVAPQIPDASRAAFVRAVETGPVKSMPNREFMTTQPAHIGRVVMLGDTFNMRHPLTGGGMSVALKDVVLLNNLLKNVDLSSGKDVAAVRRAFEQDRVHHSSTVNILANALYHIFSVPSADDDDQHVLAARATLRESCYEYLKMGGVFMAGPLGLLSALTPKPFVLATHFFMVAGYAAIRCLAPFPTPYRLYHCFQVFHQACVIIMPLLERENVTVLAWAPLRALINVIFPYRK
;
A
#
# COMPACT_ATOMS: atom_id res chain seq x y z
N MET A 1 -63.21 7.83 38.32
CA MET A 1 -62.80 9.26 38.35
C MET A 1 -61.29 9.27 38.17
N LYS A 2 -60.73 9.92 37.12
CA LYS A 2 -60.28 11.33 37.11
C LYS A 2 -59.36 11.70 38.28
N GLN A 3 -58.03 11.66 38.08
CA GLN A 3 -57.12 12.84 38.04
C GLN A 3 -55.64 12.43 37.85
N GLY A 4 -54.85 13.32 37.23
CA GLY A 4 -53.39 13.46 37.42
C GLY A 4 -53.13 14.88 37.99
N PRO A 5 -51.92 15.49 37.95
CA PRO A 5 -50.76 15.17 37.08
C PRO A 5 -49.36 15.27 37.78
N GLY A 6 -48.27 15.30 36.98
CA GLY A 6 -46.88 15.63 37.38
C GLY A 6 -45.92 14.43 37.31
N GLY A 7 -44.69 14.48 36.75
CA GLY A 7 -43.98 15.55 36.03
C GLY A 7 -42.92 16.28 36.89
N GLY A 8 -41.62 16.26 36.60
CA GLY A 8 -40.87 15.43 35.64
C GLY A 8 -39.44 15.92 35.38
N ALA A 9 -38.46 15.00 35.22
CA ALA A 9 -37.09 15.23 34.72
C ALA A 9 -36.42 13.86 34.43
N GLY A 10 -35.49 13.68 33.49
CA GLY A 10 -35.06 14.56 32.40
C GLY A 10 -34.08 13.79 31.48
N LYS A 11 -34.49 13.39 30.27
CA LYS A 11 -33.63 12.62 29.35
C LYS A 11 -32.67 13.54 28.59
N GLY A 12 -31.43 13.65 29.07
CA GLY A 12 -30.33 14.20 28.29
C GLY A 12 -30.07 13.33 27.06
N LYS A 13 -30.24 13.88 25.85
CA LYS A 13 -29.85 13.20 24.61
C LYS A 13 -28.34 13.29 24.42
N ALA A 14 -27.70 12.22 23.95
CA ALA A 14 -26.30 12.21 23.52
C ALA A 14 -26.11 12.81 22.11
N GLU A 15 -26.71 13.98 21.84
CA GLU A 15 -26.58 14.72 20.58
C GLU A 15 -25.13 15.22 20.43
N GLY A 16 -24.34 14.48 19.64
CA GLY A 16 -22.89 14.69 19.46
C GLY A 16 -22.04 13.43 19.60
N ALA A 17 -22.59 12.33 20.15
CA ALA A 17 -21.90 11.04 20.17
C ALA A 17 -21.97 10.35 18.78
N PRO A 18 -20.95 9.56 18.38
CA PRO A 18 -21.00 8.73 17.17
C PRO A 18 -22.28 7.90 17.05
N ILE A 19 -22.90 7.87 15.86
CA ILE A 19 -24.21 7.23 15.61
C ILE A 19 -24.22 5.75 16.02
N PHE A 20 -23.10 5.05 15.82
CA PHE A 20 -22.93 3.66 16.27
C PHE A 20 -23.13 3.50 17.79
N LEU A 21 -22.61 4.44 18.60
CA LEU A 21 -22.70 4.38 20.06
C LEU A 21 -24.11 4.74 20.55
N GLN A 22 -24.74 5.76 19.97
CA GLN A 22 -26.15 6.09 20.25
C GLN A 22 -27.07 4.89 20.00
N LYS A 23 -26.86 4.19 18.86
CA LYS A 23 -27.60 2.97 18.50
C LYS A 23 -27.30 1.81 19.43
N THR A 24 -26.02 1.59 19.77
CA THR A 24 -25.61 0.52 20.69
C THR A 24 -26.21 0.72 22.08
N TYR A 25 -26.16 1.94 22.61
CA TYR A 25 -26.80 2.30 23.88
C TYR A 25 -28.30 2.00 23.84
N THR A 26 -28.99 2.50 22.80
CA THR A 26 -30.44 2.29 22.62
C THR A 26 -30.79 0.81 22.48
N MET A 27 -29.93 0.02 21.83
CA MET A 27 -30.09 -1.43 21.67
C MET A 27 -30.02 -2.18 23.00
N PHE A 28 -29.04 -1.89 23.87
CA PHE A 28 -28.93 -2.54 25.19
C PHE A 28 -30.01 -2.05 26.17
N GLU A 29 -30.49 -0.82 26.04
CA GLU A 29 -31.60 -0.30 26.87
C GLU A 29 -32.96 -0.90 26.50
N ASN A 30 -33.11 -1.47 25.30
CA ASN A 30 -34.34 -2.10 24.79
C ASN A 30 -34.14 -3.59 24.42
N ALA A 31 -33.13 -4.25 25.01
CA ALA A 31 -32.87 -5.67 24.80
C ALA A 31 -33.69 -6.54 25.78
N PRO A 32 -34.22 -7.70 25.34
CA PRO A 32 -34.69 -8.74 26.27
C PRO A 32 -33.54 -9.22 27.14
N VAL A 33 -33.76 -9.29 28.45
CA VAL A 33 -32.74 -9.56 29.48
C VAL A 33 -32.13 -10.96 29.32
N GLU A 34 -32.83 -11.85 28.63
CA GLU A 34 -32.45 -13.21 28.24
C GLU A 34 -31.36 -13.20 27.15
N ILE A 35 -31.39 -12.21 26.25
CA ILE A 35 -30.50 -12.10 25.09
C ILE A 35 -29.31 -11.19 25.41
N ALA A 36 -29.57 -9.99 25.93
CA ALA A 36 -28.56 -9.00 26.27
C ALA A 36 -29.06 -8.00 27.31
N ALA A 37 -28.16 -7.48 28.15
CA ALA A 37 -28.50 -6.53 29.21
C ALA A 37 -27.31 -5.66 29.61
N TRP A 38 -27.59 -4.55 30.30
CA TRP A 38 -26.60 -3.88 31.13
C TRP A 38 -26.30 -4.71 32.40
N ALA A 39 -25.04 -4.77 32.80
CA ALA A 39 -24.59 -5.41 34.04
C ALA A 39 -23.75 -4.45 34.89
N ASN A 40 -23.27 -4.92 36.05
CA ASN A 40 -22.41 -4.18 36.99
C ASN A 40 -22.88 -2.73 37.24
N ASN A 41 -24.17 -2.59 37.61
CA ASN A 41 -24.85 -1.30 37.80
C ASN A 41 -24.67 -0.31 36.62
N GLY A 42 -24.78 -0.80 35.39
CA GLY A 42 -24.73 0.03 34.18
C GLY A 42 -23.32 0.41 33.72
N THR A 43 -22.28 -0.21 34.25
CA THR A 43 -20.87 0.02 33.85
C THR A 43 -20.39 -0.95 32.77
N THR A 44 -21.07 -2.08 32.57
CA THR A 44 -20.76 -3.08 31.54
C THR A 44 -22.02 -3.47 30.74
N VAL A 45 -21.82 -4.02 29.55
CA VAL A 45 -22.88 -4.61 28.73
C VAL A 45 -22.58 -6.09 28.47
N VAL A 46 -23.58 -6.94 28.66
CA VAL A 46 -23.48 -8.40 28.56
C VAL A 46 -24.40 -8.89 27.45
N ILE A 47 -23.86 -9.75 26.59
CA ILE A 47 -24.60 -10.50 25.57
C ILE A 47 -24.56 -11.97 25.99
N LYS A 48 -25.72 -12.57 26.24
CA LYS A 48 -25.85 -13.93 26.79
C LYS A 48 -25.91 -14.99 25.71
N ASP A 49 -26.66 -14.70 24.64
CA ASP A 49 -26.72 -15.50 23.41
C ASP A 49 -26.20 -14.66 22.23
N PRO A 50 -24.96 -14.89 21.75
CA PRO A 50 -24.40 -14.18 20.61
C PRO A 50 -25.15 -14.39 19.29
N ASP A 51 -25.71 -15.58 19.05
CA ASP A 51 -26.34 -15.95 17.78
C ASP A 51 -27.77 -15.42 17.70
N GLU A 52 -28.52 -15.45 18.80
CA GLU A 52 -29.85 -14.85 18.84
C GLU A 52 -29.80 -13.32 18.93
N PHE A 53 -28.81 -12.75 19.62
CA PHE A 53 -28.51 -11.31 19.54
C PHE A 53 -28.18 -10.88 18.10
N ALA A 54 -27.41 -11.69 17.38
CA ALA A 54 -27.04 -11.43 15.99
C ALA A 54 -28.24 -11.47 15.02
N LYS A 55 -29.21 -12.37 15.24
CA LYS A 55 -30.43 -12.49 14.43
C LYS A 55 -31.51 -11.47 14.82
N ALA A 56 -31.82 -11.36 16.11
CA ALA A 56 -33.02 -10.67 16.61
C ALA A 56 -32.77 -9.24 17.07
N MET A 57 -31.53 -8.85 17.40
CA MET A 57 -31.20 -7.50 17.88
C MET A 57 -30.45 -6.67 16.85
N LEU A 58 -29.34 -7.17 16.28
CA LEU A 58 -28.52 -6.37 15.35
C LEU A 58 -29.31 -5.78 14.16
N PRO A 59 -30.20 -6.51 13.45
CA PRO A 59 -30.93 -5.97 12.30
C PRO A 59 -31.93 -4.85 12.61
N LYS A 60 -32.34 -4.70 13.89
CA LYS A 60 -33.24 -3.62 14.32
C LYS A 60 -32.53 -2.26 14.41
N TYR A 61 -31.21 -2.27 14.57
CA TYR A 61 -30.40 -1.05 14.80
C TYR A 61 -29.34 -0.83 13.70
N PHE A 62 -28.82 -1.90 13.10
CA PHE A 62 -27.75 -1.89 12.11
C PHE A 62 -28.18 -2.65 10.84
N LYS A 63 -27.58 -2.34 9.68
CA LYS A 63 -27.91 -2.98 8.39
C LYS A 63 -27.34 -4.41 8.24
N HIS A 64 -26.93 -5.07 9.33
CA HIS A 64 -26.32 -6.39 9.30
C HIS A 64 -26.72 -7.23 10.51
N SER A 65 -26.63 -8.56 10.36
CA SER A 65 -26.82 -9.57 11.41
C SER A 65 -25.49 -10.21 11.84
N ASN A 66 -24.34 -9.56 11.61
CA ASN A 66 -23.03 -10.18 11.83
C ASN A 66 -22.42 -9.78 13.18
N PHE A 67 -22.39 -10.75 14.12
CA PHE A 67 -21.82 -10.56 15.46
C PHE A 67 -20.36 -10.09 15.43
N ALA A 68 -19.50 -10.71 14.62
CA ALA A 68 -18.08 -10.35 14.54
C ALA A 68 -17.86 -8.94 13.96
N SER A 69 -18.73 -8.47 13.07
CA SER A 69 -18.73 -7.08 12.58
C SER A 69 -19.18 -6.08 13.65
N PHE A 70 -20.10 -6.45 14.52
CA PHE A 70 -20.49 -5.64 15.68
C PHE A 70 -19.36 -5.55 16.72
N VAL A 71 -18.77 -6.69 17.10
CA VAL A 71 -17.62 -6.74 18.03
C VAL A 71 -16.41 -5.97 17.48
N ARG A 72 -16.14 -6.03 16.16
CA ARG A 72 -15.10 -5.19 15.53
C ARG A 72 -15.38 -3.69 15.68
N GLN A 73 -16.64 -3.26 15.56
CA GLN A 73 -17.00 -1.85 15.75
C GLN A 73 -16.84 -1.42 17.21
N LEU A 74 -17.27 -2.24 18.19
CA LEU A 74 -16.98 -1.99 19.61
C LEU A 74 -15.48 -1.77 19.85
N ASN A 75 -14.62 -2.65 19.31
CA ASN A 75 -13.17 -2.53 19.45
C ASN A 75 -12.60 -1.25 18.80
N PHE A 76 -13.15 -0.79 17.66
CA PHE A 76 -12.75 0.50 17.05
C PHE A 76 -13.12 1.71 17.91
N TYR A 77 -14.16 1.62 18.73
CA TYR A 77 -14.52 2.64 19.72
C TYR A 77 -13.89 2.38 21.11
N GLY A 78 -12.84 1.54 21.20
CA GLY A 78 -12.03 1.38 22.40
C GLY A 78 -12.62 0.46 23.48
N PHE A 79 -13.75 -0.19 23.24
CA PHE A 79 -14.32 -1.16 24.18
C PHE A 79 -13.38 -2.35 24.38
N ARG A 80 -13.38 -2.90 25.60
CA ARG A 80 -12.61 -4.09 25.97
C ARG A 80 -13.56 -5.20 26.38
N LYS A 81 -13.25 -6.45 26.01
CA LYS A 81 -13.93 -7.62 26.58
C LYS A 81 -13.50 -7.73 28.05
N TYR A 82 -14.46 -7.90 28.96
CA TYR A 82 -14.17 -8.15 30.37
C TYR A 82 -13.56 -9.56 30.51
N LYS A 83 -12.50 -9.69 31.30
CA LYS A 83 -11.90 -10.98 31.65
C LYS A 83 -12.30 -11.36 33.07
N LYS A 84 -12.78 -12.59 33.24
CA LYS A 84 -12.84 -13.25 34.54
C LYS A 84 -11.52 -14.01 34.73
N ASP A 85 -10.56 -13.39 35.39
CA ASP A 85 -9.35 -14.04 35.89
C ASP A 85 -9.41 -13.99 37.45
N ASP A 86 -9.05 -15.10 38.12
CA ASP A 86 -8.74 -15.24 39.56
C ASP A 86 -9.77 -14.85 40.65
N ILE A 87 -10.96 -15.49 40.66
CA ILE A 87 -11.64 -15.85 41.93
C ILE A 87 -12.17 -17.30 41.87
N LEU A 88 -11.74 -18.13 42.83
CA LEU A 88 -12.27 -19.47 43.08
C LEU A 88 -13.64 -19.40 43.78
N ILE A 89 -14.74 -19.53 43.03
CA ILE A 89 -16.07 -20.01 43.49
C ILE A 89 -16.90 -20.41 42.27
N THR A 90 -17.39 -21.66 42.25
CA THR A 90 -18.39 -22.27 41.34
C THR A 90 -18.54 -21.68 39.93
N GLU A 91 -17.99 -22.37 38.91
CA GLU A 91 -18.43 -22.19 37.52
C GLU A 91 -19.89 -22.64 37.36
N ASP A 92 -20.80 -21.70 37.13
CA ASP A 92 -22.13 -21.99 36.61
C ASP A 92 -22.06 -22.03 35.07
N GLU A 93 -22.19 -23.24 34.51
CA GLU A 93 -22.15 -23.53 33.06
C GLU A 93 -23.09 -22.62 32.25
N ALA A 94 -24.20 -22.16 32.83
CA ALA A 94 -25.14 -21.23 32.19
C ALA A 94 -24.51 -19.88 31.78
N THR A 95 -23.38 -19.49 32.38
CA THR A 95 -22.69 -18.21 32.14
C THR A 95 -21.46 -18.31 31.23
N LYS A 96 -21.04 -19.53 30.87
CA LYS A 96 -19.75 -19.85 30.21
C LYS A 96 -19.59 -19.21 28.82
N ASN A 97 -20.69 -18.99 28.12
CA ASN A 97 -20.73 -18.45 26.75
C ASN A 97 -20.98 -16.93 26.66
N TRP A 98 -21.13 -16.23 27.80
CA TRP A 98 -21.50 -14.81 27.79
C TRP A 98 -20.36 -13.91 27.32
N TRP A 99 -20.71 -12.82 26.63
CA TRP A 99 -19.78 -11.80 26.15
C TRP A 99 -20.04 -10.48 26.87
N GLU A 100 -19.21 -10.17 27.86
CA GLU A 100 -19.23 -8.92 28.58
C GLU A 100 -18.21 -7.92 28.01
N PHE A 101 -18.64 -6.68 27.79
CA PHE A 101 -17.80 -5.58 27.32
C PHE A 101 -17.92 -4.37 28.24
N TYR A 102 -16.82 -3.63 28.38
CA TYR A 102 -16.74 -2.40 29.17
C TYR A 102 -16.01 -1.28 28.42
N HIS A 103 -16.34 -0.03 28.77
CA HIS A 103 -15.58 1.15 28.39
C HIS A 103 -15.87 2.28 29.40
N ASP A 104 -14.81 2.88 29.93
CA ASP A 104 -14.74 3.97 30.92
C ASP A 104 -15.67 5.19 30.69
N LYS A 105 -16.25 5.34 29.49
CA LYS A 105 -17.13 6.45 29.08
C LYS A 105 -18.47 6.02 28.47
N PHE A 106 -18.78 4.72 28.48
CA PHE A 106 -20.03 4.16 27.97
C PHE A 106 -20.84 3.58 29.13
N LEU A 107 -21.51 4.47 29.87
CA LEU A 107 -22.18 4.13 31.14
C LEU A 107 -23.69 4.42 31.04
N ARG A 108 -24.52 3.49 31.52
CA ARG A 108 -26.00 3.62 31.52
C ARG A 108 -26.51 4.84 32.28
N HIS A 109 -25.74 5.31 33.25
CA HIS A 109 -26.10 6.43 34.13
C HIS A 109 -25.49 7.77 33.70
N ALA A 110 -24.66 7.79 32.66
CA ALA A 110 -23.94 8.97 32.16
C ALA A 110 -23.79 8.93 30.61
N PRO A 111 -24.90 8.90 29.84
CA PRO A 111 -24.88 8.75 28.39
C PRO A 111 -24.17 9.89 27.64
N GLU A 112 -24.09 11.08 28.24
CA GLU A 112 -23.37 12.23 27.71
C GLU A 112 -21.85 11.99 27.59
N LEU A 113 -21.26 11.10 28.39
CA LEU A 113 -19.85 10.73 28.28
C LEU A 113 -19.51 10.05 26.94
N MET A 114 -20.49 9.46 26.25
CA MET A 114 -20.32 8.87 24.91
C MET A 114 -19.87 9.90 23.86
N THR A 115 -20.15 11.19 24.08
CA THR A 115 -19.68 12.29 23.21
C THR A 115 -18.15 12.41 23.19
N HIS A 116 -17.47 11.90 24.23
CA HIS A 116 -16.01 11.91 24.40
C HIS A 116 -15.35 10.58 24.01
N ILE A 117 -16.09 9.67 23.36
CA ILE A 117 -15.57 8.48 22.71
C ILE A 117 -15.26 8.82 21.25
N ARG A 118 -14.10 8.39 20.76
CA ARG A 118 -13.64 8.59 19.38
C ARG A 118 -13.30 7.23 18.75
N ARG A 119 -13.46 7.14 17.44
CA ARG A 119 -13.11 5.96 16.65
C ARG A 119 -11.60 5.96 16.42
N LYS A 120 -10.89 4.88 16.81
CA LYS A 120 -9.47 4.72 16.49
C LYS A 120 -9.28 4.57 14.98
N THR A 121 -8.54 5.49 14.37
CA THR A 121 -8.02 5.34 13.00
C THR A 121 -6.73 4.53 13.01
N TYR A 122 -6.39 3.91 11.88
CA TYR A 122 -5.16 3.10 11.74
C TYR A 122 -3.85 3.90 11.81
N SER A 123 -3.91 5.20 12.08
CA SER A 123 -2.78 6.12 12.24
C SER A 123 -2.30 6.28 13.68
N GLU A 124 -3.08 5.86 14.69
CA GLU A 124 -2.72 6.00 16.11
C GLU A 124 -2.31 4.65 16.71
N GLY A 125 -1.14 4.61 17.35
CA GLY A 125 -0.59 3.43 18.00
C GLY A 125 -1.39 2.97 19.23
N PRO A 126 -1.33 1.69 19.63
CA PRO A 126 -2.20 1.14 20.66
C PRO A 126 -1.68 1.28 22.11
N ASP A 127 -1.01 2.38 22.46
CA ASP A 127 -0.54 2.66 23.83
C ASP A 127 -1.04 4.02 24.34
N GLY A 128 -1.43 4.08 25.62
CA GLY A 128 -2.02 5.30 26.20
C GLY A 128 -3.01 5.06 27.35
N GLN A 129 -2.56 4.42 28.44
CA GLN A 129 -3.30 4.47 29.72
C GLN A 129 -2.34 4.24 30.91
N GLY A 130 -1.89 5.31 31.57
CA GLY A 130 -1.03 5.21 32.76
C GLY A 130 -0.48 6.55 33.29
N GLY A 131 -1.08 7.08 34.35
CA GLY A 131 -0.43 8.03 35.28
C GLY A 131 -0.49 9.53 34.93
N ASN A 132 -1.12 10.32 35.80
CA ASN A 132 -1.05 11.79 35.75
C ASN A 132 0.36 12.30 36.13
N ALA A 133 0.98 13.12 35.28
CA ALA A 133 2.14 13.95 35.67
C ALA A 133 2.39 15.19 34.79
N HIS A 134 2.03 15.18 33.51
CA HIS A 134 2.56 16.15 32.53
C HIS A 134 1.71 17.41 32.23
N GLY A 135 0.46 17.47 32.71
CA GLY A 135 -0.52 18.52 32.32
C GLY A 135 -0.26 19.94 32.86
N SER A 136 0.91 20.21 33.44
CA SER A 136 1.37 21.55 33.84
C SER A 136 2.23 22.22 32.76
N HIS A 137 3.20 21.49 32.18
CA HIS A 137 4.21 22.07 31.27
C HIS A 137 3.59 22.65 30.00
N GLU A 138 2.64 21.92 29.39
CA GLU A 138 1.94 22.36 28.17
C GLU A 138 1.12 23.65 28.37
N LYS A 139 0.68 23.96 29.60
CA LYS A 139 -0.02 25.22 29.89
C LYS A 139 0.92 26.40 29.99
N GLU A 140 2.07 26.19 30.65
CA GLU A 140 3.08 27.22 30.86
C GLU A 140 3.70 27.65 29.52
N GLU A 141 4.00 26.69 28.63
CA GLU A 141 4.45 26.96 27.26
C GLU A 141 3.41 27.72 26.42
N VAL A 142 2.11 27.42 26.57
CA VAL A 142 1.03 28.12 25.87
C VAL A 142 0.82 29.56 26.36
N GLU A 143 1.07 29.86 27.64
CA GLU A 143 1.04 31.25 28.12
C GLU A 143 2.28 32.04 27.67
N VAL A 144 3.47 31.43 27.66
CA VAL A 144 4.69 32.04 27.10
C VAL A 144 4.52 32.36 25.61
N LEU A 145 3.96 31.43 24.82
CA LEU A 145 3.66 31.64 23.40
C LEU A 145 2.66 32.80 23.19
N LYS A 146 1.63 32.92 24.02
CA LYS A 146 0.69 34.07 23.95
C LYS A 146 1.39 35.40 24.24
N ALA A 147 2.24 35.45 25.26
CA ALA A 147 3.00 36.66 25.59
C ALA A 147 3.93 37.09 24.43
N GLN A 148 4.57 36.12 23.75
CA GLN A 148 5.39 36.41 22.56
C GLN A 148 4.56 36.94 21.39
N VAL A 149 3.38 36.37 21.12
CA VAL A 149 2.47 36.85 20.05
C VAL A 149 2.02 38.30 20.29
N THR A 150 1.59 38.64 21.51
CA THR A 150 1.19 40.01 21.87
C THR A 150 2.37 40.99 21.73
N THR A 151 3.59 40.56 22.04
CA THR A 151 4.81 41.38 21.90
C THR A 151 5.16 41.64 20.43
N LEU A 152 4.97 40.65 19.54
CA LEU A 152 5.15 40.83 18.10
C LEU A 152 4.07 41.72 17.47
N GLN A 153 2.85 41.70 17.99
CA GLN A 153 1.76 42.57 17.51
C GLN A 153 2.03 44.06 17.78
N SER A 154 2.50 44.43 18.98
CA SER A 154 2.82 45.83 19.27
C SER A 154 4.05 46.34 18.49
N GLN A 155 5.03 45.48 18.20
CA GLN A 155 6.14 45.82 17.30
C GLN A 155 5.65 46.09 15.87
N LEU A 156 4.68 45.32 15.36
CA LEU A 156 4.11 45.51 14.02
C LEU A 156 3.33 46.83 13.91
N GLU A 157 2.56 47.20 14.92
CA GLU A 157 1.88 48.51 15.00
C GLU A 157 2.89 49.67 15.01
N GLN A 158 3.98 49.53 15.78
CA GLN A 158 5.02 50.55 15.89
C GLN A 158 5.79 50.77 14.56
N VAL A 159 6.06 49.70 13.81
CA VAL A 159 6.65 49.79 12.45
C VAL A 159 5.66 50.42 11.46
N THR A 160 4.37 50.07 11.54
CA THR A 160 3.33 50.62 10.66
C THR A 160 3.18 52.14 10.85
N ALA A 161 3.24 52.62 12.11
CA ALA A 161 3.23 54.04 12.43
C ALA A 161 4.42 54.81 11.83
N GLN A 162 5.62 54.21 11.79
CA GLN A 162 6.79 54.82 11.16
C GLN A 162 6.65 54.93 9.64
N ILE A 163 6.14 53.90 8.97
CA ILE A 163 5.92 53.90 7.51
C ILE A 163 4.94 55.01 7.11
N THR A 164 3.87 55.22 7.90
CA THR A 164 2.86 56.25 7.63
C THR A 164 3.42 57.68 7.71
N SER A 165 4.53 57.90 8.42
CA SER A 165 5.17 59.23 8.51
C SER A 165 6.13 59.57 7.36
N LEU A 166 6.38 58.63 6.44
CA LEU A 166 7.40 58.75 5.38
C LEU A 166 6.84 58.98 3.96
N THR A 167 5.53 58.92 3.77
CA THR A 167 4.90 58.84 2.43
C THR A 167 4.25 60.13 1.91
N ASP A 168 4.31 61.25 2.65
CA ASP A 168 3.52 62.46 2.34
C ASP A 168 4.28 63.51 1.49
N VAL A 169 4.58 63.19 0.22
CA VAL A 169 5.17 64.11 -0.78
C VAL A 169 4.56 63.87 -2.19
N HIS A 170 4.52 64.91 -3.03
CA HIS A 170 3.60 65.09 -4.18
C HIS A 170 3.93 64.40 -5.55
N PRO A 171 2.99 64.35 -6.53
CA PRO A 171 3.03 63.49 -7.74
C PRO A 171 3.12 64.21 -9.11
N SER A 172 3.12 63.48 -10.26
CA SER A 172 2.23 63.72 -11.44
C SER A 172 2.56 62.98 -12.79
N ASN A 173 1.51 62.78 -13.63
CA ASN A 173 1.41 62.91 -15.12
C ASN A 173 1.59 61.77 -16.20
N ILE A 174 0.63 61.78 -17.17
CA ILE A 174 0.66 61.45 -18.64
C ILE A 174 -0.02 60.16 -19.25
N LEU A 175 -0.53 60.26 -20.51
CA LEU A 175 -1.45 59.37 -21.30
C LEU A 175 -0.95 59.19 -22.78
N GLU A 176 -1.58 58.60 -23.83
CA GLU A 176 -2.95 58.10 -24.19
C GLU A 176 -2.87 57.07 -25.37
N SER A 177 -4.00 56.39 -25.73
CA SER A 177 -4.35 55.89 -27.09
C SER A 177 -3.81 54.52 -27.59
N ARG A 178 -4.41 53.78 -28.57
CA ARG A 178 -5.64 53.94 -29.41
C ARG A 178 -6.15 52.60 -30.04
N CYS A 179 -7.28 52.60 -30.78
CA CYS A 179 -8.06 51.41 -31.22
C CYS A 179 -8.46 51.38 -32.73
N LEU A 180 -9.09 50.29 -33.24
CA LEU A 180 -10.11 50.35 -34.34
C LEU A 180 -11.20 49.21 -34.44
N LYS A 181 -11.39 48.52 -35.59
CA LYS A 181 -12.70 48.01 -36.14
C LYS A 181 -12.56 46.73 -37.03
N VAL A 182 -13.49 45.75 -37.28
CA VAL A 182 -15.00 45.59 -37.43
C VAL A 182 -15.40 45.49 -38.93
N LEU A 183 -16.24 44.57 -39.50
CA LEU A 183 -17.06 43.36 -39.15
C LEU A 183 -17.62 42.76 -40.52
N PRO A 184 -18.70 41.93 -40.72
CA PRO A 184 -19.59 41.14 -39.87
C PRO A 184 -19.85 39.63 -40.29
N PRO A 185 -21.01 39.07 -40.79
CA PRO A 185 -21.38 37.64 -40.57
C PRO A 185 -21.91 36.94 -41.87
N PRO A 186 -22.96 36.06 -41.87
CA PRO A 186 -23.31 34.84 -41.11
C PRO A 186 -23.18 33.57 -42.03
N PRO A 187 -23.90 32.43 -41.89
CA PRO A 187 -24.54 31.69 -40.77
C PRO A 187 -23.81 30.31 -40.56
N ARG A 188 -24.32 29.15 -40.09
CA ARG A 188 -25.59 28.64 -39.51
C ARG A 188 -25.32 27.36 -38.66
N GLN A 189 -26.26 26.99 -37.77
CA GLN A 189 -26.34 25.72 -37.02
C GLN A 189 -25.21 25.40 -36.02
N GLN A 190 -25.46 24.40 -35.15
CA GLN A 190 -24.97 24.24 -33.77
C GLN A 190 -24.97 22.73 -33.37
N PRO A 191 -24.46 22.27 -32.19
CA PRO A 191 -24.29 23.01 -30.92
C PRO A 191 -22.90 22.92 -30.25
N MET A 192 -22.71 23.76 -29.22
CA MET A 192 -21.54 23.68 -28.32
C MET A 192 -21.80 22.79 -27.10
N ILE A 193 -20.98 21.74 -26.94
CA ILE A 193 -20.79 21.02 -25.67
C ILE A 193 -19.30 20.90 -25.28
N LEU A 194 -18.39 20.97 -26.25
CA LEU A 194 -16.96 20.64 -26.08
C LEU A 194 -16.13 21.59 -25.18
N VAL A 195 -16.67 22.76 -24.81
CA VAL A 195 -15.93 23.83 -24.10
C VAL A 195 -16.12 23.77 -22.56
N ILE A 196 -17.13 23.06 -22.06
CA ILE A 196 -17.38 22.96 -20.60
C ILE A 196 -16.51 21.88 -19.96
N CYS A 197 -16.27 20.76 -20.66
CA CYS A 197 -15.49 19.63 -20.14
C CYS A 197 -14.00 19.94 -19.91
N SER A 198 -13.45 20.96 -20.60
CA SER A 198 -12.02 21.33 -20.51
C SER A 198 -11.65 22.20 -19.30
N VAL A 199 -12.62 22.60 -18.45
CA VAL A 199 -12.39 23.48 -17.29
C VAL A 199 -12.44 22.72 -15.94
N VAL A 200 -13.01 21.53 -15.91
CA VAL A 200 -13.33 20.81 -14.64
C VAL A 200 -12.26 19.78 -14.23
N ILE A 201 -11.34 19.39 -15.13
CA ILE A 201 -10.25 18.45 -14.83
C ILE A 201 -8.92 19.20 -14.79
N LEU A 202 -8.58 19.78 -13.64
CA LEU A 202 -7.32 20.49 -13.40
C LEU A 202 -6.61 19.94 -12.14
N SER A 203 -5.44 19.36 -12.38
CA SER A 203 -4.55 18.74 -11.38
C SER A 203 -4.09 19.73 -10.30
N GLU A 204 -3.73 19.22 -9.12
CA GLU A 204 -3.08 20.02 -8.07
C GLU A 204 -1.79 20.68 -8.54
N THR A 205 -1.06 20.07 -9.48
CA THR A 205 0.13 20.67 -10.11
C THR A 205 -0.18 21.93 -10.92
N MET A 206 -1.42 22.14 -11.38
CA MET A 206 -1.84 23.40 -11.98
C MET A 206 -2.50 24.35 -10.97
N ARG A 207 -2.83 23.89 -9.75
CA ARG A 207 -3.24 24.80 -8.65
C ARG A 207 -2.04 25.65 -8.18
N THR A 208 -0.88 25.04 -7.95
CA THR A 208 0.36 25.78 -7.62
C THR A 208 0.79 26.66 -8.80
N LEU A 209 0.83 26.11 -10.01
CA LEU A 209 1.22 26.86 -11.21
C LEU A 209 0.26 28.04 -11.50
N LEU A 210 -1.03 27.91 -11.20
CA LEU A 210 -1.97 29.05 -11.20
C LEU A 210 -1.76 29.99 -10.01
N GLN A 211 -1.46 29.53 -8.80
CA GLN A 211 -1.18 30.43 -7.67
C GLN A 211 0.06 31.30 -7.94
N ASP A 212 1.14 30.71 -8.45
CA ASP A 212 2.38 31.44 -8.77
C ASP A 212 2.16 32.37 -9.99
N SER A 213 1.49 31.89 -11.04
CA SER A 213 1.16 32.72 -12.20
C SER A 213 0.18 33.84 -11.86
N PHE A 214 -0.78 33.60 -10.96
CA PHE A 214 -1.75 34.61 -10.51
C PHE A 214 -1.11 35.61 -9.56
N ALA A 215 -0.15 35.21 -8.72
CA ALA A 215 0.66 36.14 -7.93
C ALA A 215 1.44 37.10 -8.87
N VAL A 216 2.12 36.57 -9.90
CA VAL A 216 2.79 37.39 -10.92
C VAL A 216 1.80 38.26 -11.70
N LEU A 217 0.62 37.76 -12.04
CA LEU A 217 -0.41 38.51 -12.76
C LEU A 217 -0.98 39.67 -11.92
N CYS A 218 -1.28 39.43 -10.64
CA CYS A 218 -1.63 40.47 -9.66
C CYS A 218 -0.53 41.53 -9.55
N GLN A 219 0.74 41.10 -9.56
CA GLN A 219 1.91 41.97 -9.44
C GLN A 219 2.21 42.78 -10.72
N GLN A 220 1.63 42.43 -11.87
CA GLN A 220 1.76 43.16 -13.15
C GLN A 220 0.50 43.92 -13.59
N LEU A 221 -0.66 43.71 -12.96
CA LEU A 221 -1.93 44.35 -13.33
C LEU A 221 -2.63 45.13 -12.20
N ALA A 222 -1.95 45.34 -11.07
CA ALA A 222 -2.49 46.02 -9.88
C ALA A 222 -3.18 47.37 -10.18
N ASP A 223 -2.59 48.20 -11.05
CA ASP A 223 -3.07 49.56 -11.35
C ASP A 223 -4.18 49.62 -12.42
N SER A 224 -4.69 48.47 -12.88
CA SER A 224 -5.75 48.41 -13.89
C SER A 224 -7.15 48.40 -13.25
N PRO A 225 -8.06 49.36 -13.54
CA PRO A 225 -9.43 49.34 -13.01
C PRO A 225 -10.26 48.13 -13.49
N LEU A 226 -9.81 47.43 -14.55
CA LEU A 226 -10.40 46.16 -14.99
C LEU A 226 -9.99 44.97 -14.09
N PHE A 227 -8.86 45.03 -13.39
CA PHE A 227 -8.37 43.94 -12.54
C PHE A 227 -9.35 43.64 -11.39
N TYR A 228 -9.83 44.68 -10.69
CA TYR A 228 -10.83 44.52 -9.62
C TYR A 228 -12.16 43.93 -10.13
N SER A 229 -12.59 44.31 -11.33
CA SER A 229 -13.80 43.76 -11.96
C SER A 229 -13.63 42.27 -12.30
N LEU A 230 -12.48 41.89 -12.86
CA LEU A 230 -12.16 40.51 -13.20
C LEU A 230 -12.01 39.65 -11.93
N LEU A 231 -11.37 40.18 -10.89
CA LEU A 231 -11.21 39.54 -9.58
C LEU A 231 -12.57 39.28 -8.91
N LEU A 232 -13.52 40.24 -8.99
CA LEU A 232 -14.89 40.06 -8.51
C LEU A 232 -15.67 38.99 -9.29
N VAL A 233 -15.49 38.91 -10.61
CA VAL A 233 -16.10 37.84 -11.44
C VAL A 233 -15.51 36.47 -11.09
N VAL A 234 -14.18 36.37 -10.92
CA VAL A 234 -13.52 35.11 -10.52
C VAL A 234 -13.95 34.70 -9.11
N LEU A 235 -13.91 35.61 -8.13
CA LEU A 235 -14.31 35.31 -6.74
C LEU A 235 -15.79 34.92 -6.64
N SER A 236 -16.71 35.65 -7.29
CA SER A 236 -18.13 35.28 -7.30
C SER A 236 -18.39 33.93 -7.97
N THR A 237 -17.66 33.61 -9.05
CA THR A 237 -17.72 32.29 -9.70
C THR A 237 -17.18 31.18 -8.79
N CYS A 238 -16.06 31.41 -8.10
CA CYS A 238 -15.52 30.47 -7.10
C CYS A 238 -16.46 30.28 -5.89
N CYS A 239 -17.14 31.34 -5.44
CA CYS A 239 -18.17 31.25 -4.40
C CYS A 239 -19.38 30.45 -4.89
N LEU A 240 -19.87 30.66 -6.11
CA LEU A 240 -20.94 29.87 -6.72
C LEU A 240 -20.59 28.38 -6.84
N ILE A 241 -19.36 28.06 -7.28
CA ILE A 241 -18.87 26.67 -7.39
C ILE A 241 -18.75 26.02 -6.00
N ARG A 242 -18.39 26.78 -4.95
CA ARG A 242 -18.27 26.27 -3.57
C ARG A 242 -19.60 26.22 -2.80
N ALA A 243 -20.63 26.96 -3.21
CA ALA A 243 -21.91 27.10 -2.49
C ALA A 243 -23.01 26.12 -2.97
N SER A 244 -22.63 24.96 -3.51
CA SER A 244 -23.58 23.86 -3.73
C SER A 244 -23.79 23.06 -2.44
N LEU A 245 -25.06 22.89 -2.05
CA LEU A 245 -25.56 22.26 -0.81
C LEU A 245 -25.39 23.09 0.48
N LEU A 246 -26.54 23.36 1.13
CA LEU A 246 -26.75 24.08 2.40
C LEU A 246 -26.28 25.55 2.48
N HIS A 247 -27.22 26.48 2.21
CA HIS A 247 -27.54 27.73 2.96
C HIS A 247 -28.26 28.80 2.10
N THR A 248 -29.21 28.39 1.25
CA THR A 248 -29.96 29.26 0.32
C THR A 248 -30.90 30.29 0.95
N PHE A 249 -31.03 30.36 2.29
CA PHE A 249 -31.97 31.26 2.97
C PHE A 249 -31.40 32.66 3.31
N ASN A 250 -30.09 32.80 3.52
CA ASN A 250 -29.50 34.07 3.96
C ASN A 250 -29.14 35.03 2.80
N ALA A 251 -28.88 34.49 1.60
CA ALA A 251 -28.46 35.29 0.45
C ALA A 251 -29.56 36.26 -0.03
N THR A 252 -30.83 35.87 0.08
CA THR A 252 -31.99 36.66 -0.37
C THR A 252 -32.11 37.98 0.39
N ALA A 253 -31.81 37.98 1.69
CA ALA A 253 -31.81 39.18 2.52
C ALA A 253 -30.70 40.16 2.12
N LEU A 254 -29.49 39.66 1.85
CA LEU A 254 -28.37 40.50 1.38
C LEU A 254 -28.66 41.11 0.00
N LEU A 255 -29.24 40.35 -0.92
CA LEU A 255 -29.56 40.84 -2.27
C LEU A 255 -30.62 41.96 -2.26
N VAL A 256 -31.68 41.81 -1.45
CA VAL A 256 -32.70 42.86 -1.28
C VAL A 256 -32.12 44.11 -0.61
N GLY A 257 -31.30 43.95 0.45
CA GLY A 257 -30.63 45.07 1.11
C GLY A 257 -29.64 45.81 0.19
N GLY A 258 -28.86 45.06 -0.61
CA GLY A 258 -27.87 45.62 -1.53
C GLY A 258 -28.49 46.45 -2.66
N MET A 259 -29.63 46.01 -3.21
CA MET A 259 -30.35 46.79 -4.24
C MET A 259 -30.98 48.08 -3.68
N GLY A 260 -31.39 48.09 -2.41
CA GLY A 260 -31.83 49.31 -1.72
C GLY A 260 -30.72 50.35 -1.61
N LEU A 261 -29.52 49.93 -1.17
CA LEU A 261 -28.36 50.81 -1.05
C LEU A 261 -27.84 51.32 -2.40
N ALA A 262 -27.90 50.50 -3.46
CA ALA A 262 -27.47 50.87 -4.81
C ALA A 262 -28.35 51.95 -5.48
N SER A 263 -29.51 52.28 -4.91
CA SER A 263 -30.44 53.28 -5.44
C SER A 263 -30.16 54.72 -4.99
N LEU A 264 -29.12 54.94 -4.17
CA LEU A 264 -28.71 56.26 -3.69
C LEU A 264 -27.54 56.79 -4.53
N ARG A 265 -27.71 57.98 -5.12
CA ARG A 265 -26.61 58.81 -5.62
C ARG A 265 -26.71 60.21 -5.04
N LEU A 266 -25.56 60.77 -4.67
CA LEU A 266 -25.41 62.17 -4.30
C LEU A 266 -25.11 62.99 -5.55
N ASN A 267 -25.87 64.06 -5.76
CA ASN A 267 -25.61 65.04 -6.81
C ASN A 267 -24.53 66.03 -6.35
N SER A 268 -23.93 66.81 -7.27
CA SER A 268 -22.76 67.67 -7.00
C SER A 268 -23.00 68.88 -6.07
N MET A 269 -24.19 68.98 -5.46
CA MET A 269 -24.55 69.95 -4.41
C MET A 269 -24.80 69.28 -3.04
N GLY A 270 -24.73 67.95 -2.92
CA GLY A 270 -24.81 67.23 -1.64
C GLY A 270 -26.20 66.74 -1.21
N GLU A 271 -27.25 66.98 -1.98
CA GLU A 271 -28.59 66.43 -1.70
C GLU A 271 -28.82 65.05 -2.35
N ILE A 272 -29.72 64.28 -1.74
CA ILE A 272 -30.10 62.91 -2.13
C ILE A 272 -31.39 62.97 -2.94
N ASP A 273 -31.36 62.49 -4.18
CA ASP A 273 -32.54 62.33 -5.03
C ASP A 273 -32.87 60.84 -5.22
N VAL A 274 -34.16 60.48 -5.22
CA VAL A 274 -34.63 59.09 -5.15
C VAL A 274 -35.67 58.84 -6.25
N HIS A 275 -35.19 58.53 -7.45
CA HIS A 275 -36.05 58.00 -8.51
C HIS A 275 -36.53 56.59 -8.17
N SER A 276 -37.80 56.47 -7.81
CA SER A 276 -38.44 55.21 -7.42
C SER A 276 -38.53 54.22 -8.59
N LEU A 277 -37.82 53.10 -8.48
CA LEU A 277 -38.05 51.95 -9.35
C LEU A 277 -39.49 51.47 -9.15
N SER A 278 -40.31 51.43 -10.20
CA SER A 278 -41.74 51.16 -10.03
C SER A 278 -41.97 49.77 -9.42
N LEU A 279 -42.92 49.68 -8.48
CA LEU A 279 -43.25 48.42 -7.80
C LEU A 279 -43.61 47.30 -8.80
N VAL A 280 -44.29 47.67 -9.89
CA VAL A 280 -44.63 46.77 -11.00
C VAL A 280 -43.36 46.18 -11.64
N SER A 281 -42.36 47.02 -11.93
CA SER A 281 -41.08 46.57 -12.51
C SER A 281 -40.35 45.58 -11.61
N ALA A 282 -40.28 45.86 -10.31
CA ALA A 282 -39.65 44.97 -9.32
C ALA A 282 -40.39 43.63 -9.21
N VAL A 283 -41.73 43.65 -9.15
CA VAL A 283 -42.57 42.43 -9.09
C VAL A 283 -42.45 41.62 -10.38
N SER A 284 -42.44 42.24 -11.56
CA SER A 284 -42.26 41.53 -12.84
C SER A 284 -40.90 40.82 -12.92
N ILE A 285 -39.82 41.46 -12.45
CA ILE A 285 -38.48 40.83 -12.39
C ILE A 285 -38.48 39.67 -11.39
N PHE A 286 -39.07 39.84 -10.21
CA PHE A 286 -39.16 38.77 -9.20
C PHE A 286 -39.94 37.56 -9.72
N VAL A 287 -41.10 37.78 -10.36
CA VAL A 287 -41.90 36.71 -10.98
C VAL A 287 -41.14 36.02 -12.11
N ALA A 288 -40.44 36.77 -12.98
CA ALA A 288 -39.64 36.18 -14.04
C ALA A 288 -38.51 35.28 -13.49
N VAL A 289 -37.76 35.76 -12.48
CA VAL A 289 -36.70 34.98 -11.82
C VAL A 289 -37.29 33.76 -11.10
N TYR A 290 -38.44 33.88 -10.46
CA TYR A 290 -39.10 32.76 -9.77
C TYR A 290 -39.63 31.69 -10.74
N VAL A 291 -40.20 32.10 -11.88
CA VAL A 291 -40.66 31.17 -12.93
C VAL A 291 -39.49 30.49 -13.63
N VAL A 292 -38.40 31.21 -13.93
CA VAL A 292 -37.16 30.60 -14.46
C VAL A 292 -36.54 29.65 -13.43
N GLY A 293 -36.51 30.04 -12.15
CA GLY A 293 -36.05 29.18 -11.05
C GLY A 293 -36.85 27.89 -10.93
N LEU A 294 -38.19 27.97 -10.98
CA LEU A 294 -39.07 26.80 -11.01
C LEU A 294 -38.87 25.96 -12.29
N GLY A 295 -38.66 26.58 -13.45
CA GLY A 295 -38.34 25.88 -14.69
C GLY A 295 -37.02 25.11 -14.63
N CYS A 296 -35.98 25.72 -14.04
CA CYS A 296 -34.70 25.05 -13.78
C CYS A 296 -34.83 23.94 -12.73
N ILE A 297 -35.57 24.16 -11.65
CA ILE A 297 -35.84 23.11 -10.63
C ILE A 297 -36.62 21.96 -11.26
N TRP A 298 -37.63 22.23 -12.08
CA TRP A 298 -38.42 21.19 -12.76
C TRP A 298 -37.56 20.43 -13.77
N SER A 299 -36.74 21.12 -14.58
CA SER A 299 -35.80 20.49 -15.52
C SER A 299 -34.74 19.64 -14.82
N VAL A 300 -34.18 20.10 -13.70
CA VAL A 300 -33.24 19.32 -12.86
C VAL A 300 -33.95 18.15 -12.18
N THR A 301 -35.19 18.32 -11.72
CA THR A 301 -35.99 17.24 -11.10
C THR A 301 -36.38 16.19 -12.12
N GLN A 302 -36.74 16.59 -13.35
CA GLN A 302 -36.99 15.70 -14.47
C GLN A 302 -35.70 14.97 -14.86
N THR A 303 -34.57 15.68 -14.95
CA THR A 303 -33.25 15.05 -15.16
C THR A 303 -32.90 14.05 -14.04
N LEU A 304 -33.28 14.31 -12.79
CA LEU A 304 -33.08 13.38 -11.66
C LEU A 304 -34.06 12.19 -11.68
N HIS A 305 -35.27 12.36 -12.23
CA HIS A 305 -36.28 11.30 -12.31
C HIS A 305 -36.07 10.42 -13.56
N ASP A 306 -35.61 10.98 -14.68
CA ASP A 306 -35.10 10.22 -15.82
C ASP A 306 -33.79 9.50 -15.46
N ASN A 307 -32.98 10.02 -14.52
CA ASN A 307 -31.89 9.29 -13.86
C ASN A 307 -32.37 8.33 -12.73
N GLN A 308 -33.68 8.09 -12.58
CA GLN A 308 -34.22 6.86 -11.97
C GLN A 308 -34.58 5.80 -13.03
N CYS A 309 -33.92 5.83 -14.20
CA CYS A 309 -33.63 4.57 -14.89
C CYS A 309 -33.03 3.53 -13.93
N ASP A 310 -33.31 2.26 -14.17
CA ASP A 310 -32.45 1.18 -13.69
C ASP A 310 -31.00 1.55 -13.99
N VAL A 311 -30.13 1.49 -12.97
CA VAL A 311 -28.68 1.56 -13.20
C VAL A 311 -28.27 0.26 -13.88
N LYS A 312 -28.47 0.21 -15.21
CA LYS A 312 -27.67 -0.61 -16.09
C LYS A 312 -26.22 -0.20 -15.86
N ILE A 313 -25.56 -0.97 -15.02
CA ILE A 313 -24.11 -1.02 -14.98
C ILE A 313 -23.71 -1.42 -16.40
N ASP A 314 -23.21 -0.45 -17.17
CA ASP A 314 -22.47 -0.73 -18.39
C ASP A 314 -21.25 -1.54 -17.97
N ASN A 315 -21.40 -2.86 -18.00
CA ASN A 315 -20.32 -3.82 -17.81
C ASN A 315 -19.30 -3.52 -18.91
N PRO A 316 -18.15 -2.90 -18.60
CA PRO A 316 -17.21 -2.51 -19.64
C PRO A 316 -16.73 -3.79 -20.31
N SER A 317 -16.86 -3.87 -21.63
CA SER A 317 -16.51 -5.05 -22.42
C SER A 317 -15.00 -5.25 -22.43
N ALA A 318 -14.47 -5.83 -21.34
CA ALA A 318 -13.05 -6.09 -21.14
C ALA A 318 -12.69 -7.47 -21.69
N ASP A 319 -11.58 -7.53 -22.43
CA ASP A 319 -10.98 -8.78 -22.88
C ASP A 319 -10.27 -9.49 -21.72
N VAL A 320 -9.72 -8.70 -20.78
CA VAL A 320 -9.00 -9.18 -19.60
C VAL A 320 -9.36 -8.34 -18.38
N ILE A 321 -9.65 -9.01 -17.26
CA ILE A 321 -9.72 -8.39 -15.93
C ILE A 321 -8.43 -8.67 -15.18
N ILE A 322 -7.83 -7.64 -14.58
CA ILE A 322 -6.64 -7.76 -13.72
C ILE A 322 -7.00 -7.33 -12.30
N VAL A 323 -6.74 -8.20 -11.33
CA VAL A 323 -6.98 -7.94 -9.90
C VAL A 323 -5.65 -7.54 -9.26
N GLY A 324 -5.54 -6.27 -8.84
CA GLY A 324 -4.36 -5.66 -8.24
C GLY A 324 -3.53 -4.86 -9.24
N ALA A 325 -3.31 -3.57 -8.96
CA ALA A 325 -2.40 -2.66 -9.66
C ALA A 325 -1.09 -2.47 -8.86
N GLY A 326 -0.43 -3.59 -8.56
CA GLY A 326 0.97 -3.64 -8.12
C GLY A 326 1.93 -3.74 -9.31
N THR A 327 3.22 -4.01 -9.04
CA THR A 327 4.28 -4.10 -10.06
C THR A 327 3.92 -5.00 -11.24
N ALA A 328 3.46 -6.23 -10.98
CA ALA A 328 3.11 -7.17 -12.04
C ALA A 328 1.80 -6.78 -12.74
N GLY A 329 0.75 -6.43 -11.99
CA GLY A 329 -0.55 -6.04 -12.56
C GLY A 329 -0.50 -4.82 -13.47
N CYS A 330 0.20 -3.75 -13.09
CA CYS A 330 0.38 -2.57 -13.95
C CYS A 330 1.16 -2.92 -15.23
N SER A 331 2.24 -3.68 -15.08
CA SER A 331 3.10 -4.07 -16.21
C SER A 331 2.34 -4.99 -17.19
N MET A 332 1.49 -5.87 -16.69
CA MET A 332 0.60 -6.72 -17.48
C MET A 332 -0.51 -5.92 -18.17
N ALA A 333 -1.09 -4.93 -17.49
CA ALA A 333 -2.10 -4.05 -18.06
C ALA A 333 -1.54 -3.25 -19.26
N VAL A 334 -0.37 -2.63 -19.10
CA VAL A 334 0.32 -1.92 -20.19
C VAL A 334 0.69 -2.88 -21.33
N GLY A 335 1.23 -4.06 -21.01
CA GLY A 335 1.59 -5.06 -22.03
C GLY A 335 0.40 -5.47 -22.90
N LEU A 336 -0.76 -5.74 -22.29
CA LEU A 336 -1.99 -6.12 -23.00
C LEU A 336 -2.64 -4.94 -23.73
N ALA A 337 -2.61 -3.73 -23.16
CA ALA A 337 -3.13 -2.52 -23.80
C ALA A 337 -2.35 -2.17 -25.08
N LYS A 338 -1.01 -2.33 -25.06
CA LYS A 338 -0.13 -2.23 -26.24
C LYS A 338 -0.38 -3.33 -27.30
N GLN A 339 -1.10 -4.41 -26.95
CA GLN A 339 -1.61 -5.41 -27.91
C GLN A 339 -3.04 -5.09 -28.42
N GLY A 340 -3.63 -3.96 -28.03
CA GLY A 340 -5.00 -3.59 -28.38
C GLY A 340 -6.10 -4.29 -27.58
N ARG A 341 -5.76 -4.98 -26.48
CA ARG A 341 -6.76 -5.59 -25.58
C ARG A 341 -7.37 -4.53 -24.67
N LYS A 342 -8.68 -4.58 -24.46
CA LYS A 342 -9.38 -3.82 -23.41
C LYS A 342 -9.13 -4.47 -22.06
N VAL A 343 -8.52 -3.73 -21.14
CA VAL A 343 -8.15 -4.22 -19.81
C VAL A 343 -8.96 -3.49 -18.74
N LEU A 344 -9.62 -4.23 -17.85
CA LEU A 344 -10.20 -3.68 -16.62
C LEU A 344 -9.33 -4.05 -15.43
N VAL A 345 -8.75 -3.05 -14.76
CA VAL A 345 -7.91 -3.24 -13.56
C VAL A 345 -8.69 -2.83 -12.32
N ILE A 346 -8.82 -3.75 -11.35
CA ILE A 346 -9.41 -3.45 -10.03
C ILE A 346 -8.29 -3.39 -8.99
N GLU A 347 -8.11 -2.24 -8.33
CA GLU A 347 -7.10 -2.03 -7.28
C GLU A 347 -7.75 -1.54 -5.98
N LYS A 348 -7.34 -2.10 -4.83
CA LYS A 348 -7.90 -1.75 -3.53
C LYS A 348 -7.61 -0.30 -3.12
N SER A 349 -6.40 0.20 -3.36
CA SER A 349 -6.12 1.64 -3.23
C SER A 349 -5.07 2.13 -4.23
N LEU A 350 -5.43 3.18 -4.95
CA LEU A 350 -4.55 3.92 -5.87
C LEU A 350 -3.67 4.96 -5.15
N GLU A 351 -3.89 5.18 -3.85
CA GLU A 351 -3.05 6.04 -3.00
C GLU A 351 -1.58 5.57 -2.99
N TYR A 352 -0.69 6.46 -2.58
CA TYR A 352 0.70 6.12 -2.30
C TYR A 352 0.77 5.06 -1.19
N GLN A 353 1.71 4.12 -1.29
CA GLN A 353 1.86 3.01 -0.36
C GLN A 353 3.31 2.94 0.13
N ASP A 354 3.55 3.45 1.34
CA ASP A 354 4.86 3.41 1.99
C ASP A 354 5.19 1.99 2.51
N ARG A 355 5.65 1.17 1.56
CA ARG A 355 6.04 -0.24 1.73
C ARG A 355 7.54 -0.40 1.46
N PHE A 356 8.21 -1.18 2.31
CA PHE A 356 9.64 -1.48 2.16
C PHE A 356 9.96 -2.76 1.36
N VAL A 357 8.93 -3.48 0.91
CA VAL A 357 9.11 -4.67 0.05
C VAL A 357 9.29 -4.25 -1.40
N GLY A 358 10.20 -4.90 -2.13
CA GLY A 358 10.44 -4.58 -3.53
C GLY A 358 11.11 -3.21 -3.75
N GLU A 359 12.05 -2.84 -2.88
CA GLU A 359 12.88 -1.63 -3.02
C GLU A 359 14.21 -1.86 -3.74
N LEU A 360 14.56 -3.11 -4.05
CA LEU A 360 15.80 -3.47 -4.76
C LEU A 360 15.47 -4.43 -5.91
N MET A 361 15.82 -4.04 -7.14
CA MET A 361 15.57 -4.81 -8.36
C MET A 361 16.86 -5.39 -8.94
N GLN A 362 16.85 -6.70 -9.21
CA GLN A 362 17.95 -7.40 -9.91
C GLN A 362 18.06 -6.96 -11.38
N PRO A 363 19.23 -7.10 -12.04
CA PRO A 363 19.40 -6.83 -13.47
C PRO A 363 18.32 -7.45 -14.37
N GLY A 364 17.94 -8.72 -14.13
CA GLY A 364 16.88 -9.40 -14.89
C GLY A 364 15.48 -8.79 -14.73
N GLY A 365 15.22 -8.01 -13.68
CA GLY A 365 13.99 -7.22 -13.54
C GLY A 365 13.99 -5.99 -14.44
N LEU A 366 15.14 -5.31 -14.54
CA LEU A 366 15.31 -4.15 -15.43
C LEU A 366 15.31 -4.57 -16.91
N GLU A 367 15.90 -5.72 -17.23
CA GLU A 367 15.77 -6.37 -18.54
C GLU A 367 14.30 -6.57 -18.92
N ALA A 368 13.48 -7.11 -18.02
CA ALA A 368 12.04 -7.28 -18.26
C ALA A 368 11.28 -5.95 -18.39
N LEU A 369 11.63 -4.91 -17.61
CA LEU A 369 11.05 -3.56 -17.80
C LEU A 369 11.43 -2.95 -19.16
N ARG A 370 12.65 -3.19 -19.65
CA ARG A 370 13.07 -2.78 -21.01
C ARG A 370 12.25 -3.51 -22.07
N SER A 371 12.03 -4.83 -21.90
CA SER A 371 11.20 -5.64 -22.81
C SER A 371 9.72 -5.24 -22.87
N LEU A 372 9.21 -4.53 -21.86
CA LEU A 372 7.83 -4.03 -21.79
C LEU A 372 7.69 -2.54 -22.15
N ASP A 373 8.81 -1.86 -22.43
CA ASP A 373 8.87 -0.40 -22.57
C ASP A 373 8.28 0.31 -21.33
N LEU A 374 8.93 0.03 -20.18
CA LEU A 374 8.62 0.52 -18.83
C LEU A 374 9.86 0.89 -17.99
N ILE A 375 11.07 0.85 -18.57
CA ILE A 375 12.34 1.01 -17.83
C ILE A 375 12.49 2.38 -17.14
N GLU A 376 11.92 3.44 -17.73
CA GLU A 376 11.82 4.79 -17.16
C GLU A 376 11.21 4.81 -15.75
N CYS A 377 10.36 3.85 -15.40
CA CYS A 377 9.76 3.75 -14.08
C CYS A 377 10.78 3.38 -12.98
N ALA A 378 11.95 2.83 -13.32
CA ALA A 378 12.96 2.35 -12.36
C ALA A 378 14.34 3.01 -12.50
N GLU A 379 14.51 3.98 -13.41
CA GLU A 379 15.80 4.65 -13.69
C GLU A 379 15.69 6.19 -13.66
N THR A 380 15.12 6.74 -12.58
CA THR A 380 15.09 8.20 -12.32
C THR A 380 16.38 8.71 -11.67
N SER A 381 16.51 10.04 -11.49
CA SER A 381 17.67 10.69 -10.85
C SER A 381 17.82 10.38 -9.35
N THR A 382 16.77 9.91 -8.68
CA THR A 382 16.80 9.52 -7.27
C THR A 382 16.93 8.01 -7.04
N ASP A 383 16.75 7.18 -8.09
CA ASP A 383 16.87 5.71 -7.97
C ASP A 383 18.35 5.28 -8.03
N VAL A 384 18.87 4.69 -6.95
CA VAL A 384 20.29 4.37 -6.79
C VAL A 384 20.70 3.18 -7.68
N LYS A 385 21.77 3.33 -8.46
CA LYS A 385 22.35 2.23 -9.25
C LYS A 385 23.06 1.22 -8.33
N THR A 386 22.77 -0.07 -8.47
CA THR A 386 23.40 -1.15 -7.70
C THR A 386 24.34 -1.98 -8.59
N LEU A 387 25.63 -2.03 -8.27
CA LEU A 387 26.67 -2.68 -9.07
C LEU A 387 26.93 -4.15 -8.67
N GLY A 388 26.36 -4.60 -7.56
CA GLY A 388 26.45 -5.98 -7.07
C GLY A 388 26.09 -6.08 -5.61
N TYR A 389 26.62 -7.11 -4.95
CA TYR A 389 26.55 -7.29 -3.49
C TYR A 389 27.93 -7.25 -2.82
N SER A 390 27.94 -7.07 -1.51
CA SER A 390 29.06 -7.40 -0.63
C SER A 390 28.56 -8.31 0.49
N ILE A 391 29.25 -9.40 0.79
CA ILE A 391 28.97 -10.17 2.02
C ILE A 391 29.97 -9.76 3.08
N LEU A 392 29.47 -9.42 4.26
CA LEU A 392 30.23 -8.90 5.40
C LEU A 392 30.17 -9.92 6.53
N LEU A 393 31.32 -10.24 7.13
CA LEU A 393 31.37 -10.83 8.45
C LEU A 393 31.33 -9.71 9.51
N PRO A 394 30.68 -9.92 10.67
CA PRO A 394 31.05 -9.18 11.87
C PRO A 394 32.58 -9.26 12.07
N HIS A 395 33.22 -8.14 12.41
CA HIS A 395 34.69 -7.99 12.47
C HIS A 395 35.42 -7.88 11.12
N SER A 396 34.75 -7.28 10.12
CA SER A 396 35.36 -6.50 9.00
C SER A 396 35.97 -7.25 7.81
N ASP A 397 36.11 -8.57 7.85
CA ASP A 397 36.37 -9.34 6.62
C ASP A 397 35.14 -9.32 5.70
N HIS A 398 35.38 -9.22 4.39
CA HIS A 398 34.33 -9.03 3.41
C HIS A 398 34.69 -9.59 2.04
N ILE A 399 33.67 -9.87 1.23
CA ILE A 399 33.81 -10.22 -0.19
C ILE A 399 32.94 -9.31 -1.06
N MET A 400 33.53 -8.82 -2.15
CA MET A 400 32.83 -8.02 -3.16
C MET A 400 32.33 -8.93 -4.29
N LEU A 401 31.04 -8.84 -4.59
CA LEU A 401 30.30 -9.69 -5.52
C LEU A 401 29.63 -8.84 -6.61
N PRO A 402 30.40 -8.28 -7.57
CA PRO A 402 29.85 -7.50 -8.66
C PRO A 402 28.87 -8.32 -9.52
N TYR A 403 27.85 -7.65 -10.06
CA TYR A 403 27.07 -8.20 -11.17
C TYR A 403 27.99 -8.40 -12.39
N PRO A 404 27.71 -9.40 -13.25
CA PRO A 404 28.56 -9.67 -14.40
C PRO A 404 28.55 -8.51 -15.40
N ASP A 405 29.67 -8.32 -16.11
CA ASP A 405 29.82 -7.27 -17.14
C ASP A 405 28.92 -7.46 -18.38
N ARG A 406 28.10 -8.53 -18.41
CA ARG A 406 27.12 -8.90 -19.43
C ARG A 406 26.16 -9.98 -18.92
N ALA A 407 25.04 -10.21 -19.59
CA ALA A 407 24.20 -11.37 -19.31
C ALA A 407 24.89 -12.67 -19.79
N PRO A 408 24.99 -13.73 -18.96
CA PRO A 408 25.66 -14.97 -19.34
C PRO A 408 24.70 -15.94 -20.05
N HIS A 409 24.84 -16.17 -21.35
CA HIS A 409 23.93 -17.05 -22.09
C HIS A 409 24.44 -18.51 -22.16
N THR A 410 25.76 -18.68 -22.14
CA THR A 410 26.45 -19.98 -22.24
C THR A 410 27.04 -20.43 -20.90
N PHE A 411 27.36 -21.73 -20.77
CA PHE A 411 28.02 -22.27 -19.58
C PHE A 411 29.40 -21.61 -19.32
N LEU A 412 30.19 -21.34 -20.37
CA LEU A 412 31.49 -20.68 -20.24
C LEU A 412 31.40 -19.22 -19.75
N GLU A 413 30.28 -18.54 -20.01
CA GLU A 413 30.02 -17.20 -19.47
C GLU A 413 29.58 -17.25 -18.01
N TYR A 414 28.74 -18.24 -17.66
CA TYR A 414 28.40 -18.53 -16.26
C TYR A 414 29.65 -18.84 -15.42
N MET A 415 30.63 -19.54 -15.99
CA MET A 415 31.91 -19.81 -15.35
C MET A 415 32.90 -18.62 -15.39
N GLY A 416 32.55 -17.49 -16.00
CA GLY A 416 33.43 -16.31 -16.14
C GLY A 416 34.65 -16.52 -17.07
N LEU A 417 34.64 -17.58 -17.89
CA LEU A 417 35.76 -17.97 -18.75
C LEU A 417 35.71 -17.35 -20.15
N SER A 418 34.52 -16.97 -20.63
CA SER A 418 34.37 -16.31 -21.93
C SER A 418 34.54 -14.79 -21.83
N ARG A 419 35.29 -14.21 -22.78
CA ARG A 419 35.50 -12.75 -22.91
C ARG A 419 34.94 -12.13 -24.20
N ALA A 420 34.53 -12.92 -25.19
CA ALA A 420 33.92 -12.41 -26.43
C ALA A 420 32.63 -11.63 -26.13
N ASP A 421 32.39 -10.47 -26.74
CA ASP A 421 31.16 -9.70 -26.48
C ASP A 421 29.89 -10.46 -26.94
N ASN A 422 28.78 -10.22 -26.25
CA ASN A 422 27.45 -10.74 -26.57
C ASN A 422 26.38 -9.63 -26.70
N GLY A 423 26.77 -8.35 -26.66
CA GLY A 423 25.92 -7.20 -26.96
C GLY A 423 25.03 -6.72 -25.80
N THR A 424 25.07 -7.36 -24.63
CA THR A 424 24.15 -7.03 -23.51
C THR A 424 24.66 -5.94 -22.55
N GLY A 425 25.96 -5.62 -22.58
CA GLY A 425 26.57 -4.52 -21.79
C GLY A 425 26.59 -4.73 -20.27
N LYS A 426 27.19 -3.77 -19.54
CA LYS A 426 27.45 -3.92 -18.08
C LYS A 426 26.18 -3.93 -17.24
N GLN A 427 25.91 -5.08 -16.63
CA GLN A 427 24.71 -5.33 -15.84
C GLN A 427 24.77 -4.63 -14.48
N HIS A 428 23.59 -4.27 -13.98
CA HIS A 428 23.40 -3.58 -12.70
C HIS A 428 21.95 -3.70 -12.26
N GLY A 429 21.70 -3.62 -10.96
CA GLY A 429 20.37 -3.47 -10.36
C GLY A 429 20.04 -2.00 -10.05
N ARG A 430 18.88 -1.78 -9.44
CA ARG A 430 18.40 -0.46 -8.98
C ARG A 430 17.77 -0.57 -7.59
N GLY A 431 18.14 0.33 -6.68
CA GLY A 431 17.48 0.58 -5.40
C GLY A 431 16.58 1.81 -5.49
N PHE A 432 15.35 1.72 -4.99
CA PHE A 432 14.34 2.80 -5.06
C PHE A 432 13.24 2.62 -4.02
N HIS A 433 12.47 3.67 -3.75
CA HIS A 433 11.27 3.57 -2.92
C HIS A 433 10.16 2.84 -3.69
N ASN A 434 9.68 1.71 -3.16
CA ASN A 434 8.71 0.87 -3.86
C ASN A 434 7.40 1.62 -4.19
N GLY A 435 6.90 2.44 -3.26
CA GLY A 435 5.71 3.26 -3.49
C GLY A 435 5.85 4.22 -4.67
N ALA A 436 7.03 4.85 -4.84
CA ALA A 436 7.29 5.75 -5.96
C ALA A 436 7.39 4.98 -7.29
N PHE A 437 8.10 3.85 -7.31
CA PHE A 437 8.18 2.95 -8.47
C PHE A 437 6.78 2.47 -8.92
N VAL A 438 5.94 2.02 -7.98
CA VAL A 438 4.58 1.56 -8.27
C VAL A 438 3.69 2.71 -8.76
N GLN A 439 3.81 3.94 -8.22
CA GLN A 439 3.05 5.08 -8.77
C GLN A 439 3.52 5.48 -10.18
N ARG A 440 4.81 5.38 -10.51
CA ARG A 440 5.29 5.59 -11.89
C ARG A 440 4.70 4.55 -12.86
N LEU A 441 4.66 3.27 -12.47
CA LEU A 441 3.97 2.22 -13.23
C LEU A 441 2.46 2.46 -13.36
N ARG A 442 1.78 2.92 -12.30
CA ARG A 442 0.34 3.24 -12.32
C ARG A 442 0.04 4.44 -13.22
N ALA A 443 0.87 5.48 -13.21
CA ALA A 443 0.74 6.60 -14.13
C ALA A 443 0.91 6.15 -15.60
N ARG A 444 1.92 5.33 -15.88
CA ARG A 444 2.16 4.79 -17.24
C ARG A 444 1.05 3.84 -17.71
N MET A 445 0.37 3.15 -16.79
CA MET A 445 -0.84 2.33 -17.02
C MET A 445 -2.08 3.19 -17.27
N LEU A 446 -2.30 4.26 -16.49
CA LEU A 446 -3.43 5.18 -16.65
C LEU A 446 -3.35 6.01 -17.95
N ALA A 447 -2.18 6.11 -18.56
CA ALA A 447 -1.96 6.76 -19.86
C ALA A 447 -2.32 5.86 -21.07
N GLU A 448 -2.56 4.55 -20.88
CA GLU A 448 -2.92 3.63 -21.96
C GLU A 448 -4.44 3.66 -22.22
N PRO A 449 -4.93 4.07 -23.41
CA PRO A 449 -6.35 4.33 -23.66
C PRO A 449 -7.24 3.09 -23.62
N ASN A 450 -6.64 1.88 -23.67
CA ASN A 450 -7.34 0.61 -23.56
C ASN A 450 -7.46 0.09 -22.10
N VAL A 451 -6.96 0.83 -21.11
CA VAL A 451 -7.00 0.43 -19.68
C VAL A 451 -8.05 1.25 -18.92
N THR A 452 -9.09 0.57 -18.45
CA THR A 452 -10.03 1.11 -17.45
C THR A 452 -9.57 0.68 -16.06
N VAL A 453 -9.45 1.63 -15.13
CA VAL A 453 -9.07 1.35 -13.73
C VAL A 453 -10.23 1.70 -12.81
N VAL A 454 -10.53 0.81 -11.85
CA VAL A 454 -11.54 1.03 -10.81
C VAL A 454 -10.92 0.80 -9.44
N GLU A 455 -11.03 1.79 -8.56
CA GLU A 455 -10.61 1.65 -7.16
C GLU A 455 -11.67 0.87 -6.38
N GLY A 456 -11.32 -0.31 -5.88
CA GLY A 456 -12.26 -1.25 -5.28
C GLY A 456 -11.62 -2.56 -4.79
N THR A 457 -12.32 -3.28 -3.92
CA THR A 457 -11.89 -4.58 -3.39
C THR A 457 -12.65 -5.71 -4.08
N VAL A 458 -11.93 -6.61 -4.74
CA VAL A 458 -12.49 -7.87 -5.27
C VAL A 458 -12.76 -8.84 -4.12
N SER A 459 -13.97 -9.40 -4.07
CA SER A 459 -14.40 -10.32 -3.02
C SER A 459 -14.41 -11.79 -3.47
N LYS A 460 -14.65 -12.07 -4.75
CA LYS A 460 -14.76 -13.44 -5.27
C LYS A 460 -14.57 -13.52 -6.79
N LEU A 461 -14.21 -14.69 -7.30
CA LEU A 461 -14.39 -15.06 -8.71
C LEU A 461 -15.86 -15.40 -9.00
N LEU A 462 -16.33 -15.08 -10.21
CA LEU A 462 -17.59 -15.57 -10.77
C LEU A 462 -17.31 -16.84 -11.54
N LEU A 463 -18.01 -17.93 -11.22
CA LEU A 463 -17.77 -19.26 -11.76
C LEU A 463 -19.09 -19.86 -12.28
N GLU A 464 -19.05 -20.55 -13.42
CA GLU A 464 -20.20 -21.29 -13.98
C GLU A 464 -20.60 -22.49 -13.11
N GLN A 465 -19.65 -23.05 -12.36
CA GLN A 465 -19.83 -24.18 -11.45
C GLN A 465 -19.08 -23.92 -10.13
N PRO A 466 -19.47 -24.58 -9.01
CA PRO A 466 -18.75 -24.41 -7.75
C PRO A 466 -17.30 -24.89 -7.85
N ALA A 467 -16.34 -24.07 -7.38
CA ALA A 467 -14.89 -24.27 -7.53
C ALA A 467 -14.36 -25.71 -7.27
N LYS A 468 -15.01 -26.47 -6.38
CA LYS A 468 -14.69 -27.89 -6.11
C LYS A 468 -14.83 -28.81 -7.34
N SER A 469 -15.44 -28.37 -8.44
CA SER A 469 -15.43 -29.06 -9.73
C SER A 469 -14.14 -28.75 -10.51
N SER A 470 -13.43 -29.80 -10.94
CA SER A 470 -12.22 -29.68 -11.77
C SER A 470 -12.47 -29.16 -13.19
N THR A 471 -13.74 -28.90 -13.56
CA THR A 471 -14.15 -28.27 -14.82
C THR A 471 -14.70 -26.85 -14.63
N SER A 472 -14.55 -26.24 -13.44
CA SER A 472 -15.08 -24.89 -13.17
C SER A 472 -14.46 -23.84 -14.10
N VAL A 473 -15.29 -23.07 -14.80
CA VAL A 473 -14.86 -21.97 -15.67
C VAL A 473 -15.16 -20.64 -14.98
N CYS A 474 -14.20 -19.72 -14.97
CA CYS A 474 -14.39 -18.36 -14.48
C CYS A 474 -14.92 -17.43 -15.58
N THR A 475 -15.95 -16.66 -15.28
CA THR A 475 -16.59 -15.71 -16.21
C THR A 475 -16.33 -14.25 -15.85
N GLY A 476 -15.71 -13.99 -14.71
CA GLY A 476 -15.51 -12.64 -14.19
C GLY A 476 -15.22 -12.59 -12.70
N ILE A 477 -15.49 -11.44 -12.09
CA ILE A 477 -15.26 -11.16 -10.68
C ILE A 477 -16.46 -10.47 -10.02
N GLN A 478 -16.55 -10.63 -8.71
CA GLN A 478 -17.39 -9.84 -7.83
C GLN A 478 -16.51 -8.88 -7.03
N PHE A 479 -16.89 -7.61 -6.96
CA PHE A 479 -16.12 -6.58 -6.27
C PHE A 479 -17.03 -5.54 -5.60
N ARG A 480 -16.44 -4.63 -4.84
CA ARG A 480 -17.08 -3.39 -4.35
C ARG A 480 -16.14 -2.23 -4.63
N ARG A 481 -16.65 -1.11 -5.15
CA ARG A 481 -15.87 0.13 -5.25
C ARG A 481 -15.43 0.61 -3.87
N LYS A 482 -14.32 1.36 -3.83
CA LYS A 482 -13.93 2.13 -2.65
C LYS A 482 -15.00 3.20 -2.41
N ALA A 483 -15.42 3.34 -1.16
CA ALA A 483 -16.37 4.36 -0.76
C ALA A 483 -15.71 5.75 -0.70
N LEU A 484 -16.48 6.81 -0.93
CA LEU A 484 -16.03 8.19 -0.70
C LEU A 484 -15.80 8.50 0.79
N SER A 485 -16.40 7.71 1.69
CA SER A 485 -16.15 7.73 3.12
C SER A 485 -16.42 6.36 3.74
N ASP A 486 -15.71 6.05 4.83
CA ASP A 486 -15.73 4.75 5.53
C ASP A 486 -17.13 4.32 6.04
N ASP A 487 -18.05 5.26 6.22
CA ASP A 487 -19.39 5.03 6.74
C ASP A 487 -20.43 4.74 5.63
N VAL A 488 -20.01 4.75 4.35
CA VAL A 488 -20.84 4.42 3.18
C VAL A 488 -20.49 3.02 2.67
N GLU A 489 -21.41 2.07 2.82
CA GLU A 489 -21.26 0.74 2.21
C GLU A 489 -21.63 0.78 0.72
N MET A 490 -20.63 0.67 -0.16
CA MET A 490 -20.83 0.57 -1.60
C MET A 490 -21.51 -0.77 -1.97
N PRO A 491 -22.37 -0.79 -3.01
CA PRO A 491 -23.01 -2.01 -3.47
C PRO A 491 -21.99 -3.04 -3.97
N VAL A 492 -22.43 -4.29 -4.06
CA VAL A 492 -21.67 -5.38 -4.67
C VAL A 492 -21.89 -5.34 -6.17
N GLU A 493 -20.82 -5.09 -6.91
CA GLU A 493 -20.79 -5.07 -8.37
C GLU A 493 -20.18 -6.36 -8.91
N THR A 494 -20.44 -6.63 -10.18
CA THR A 494 -19.82 -7.70 -10.96
C THR A 494 -19.18 -7.11 -12.21
N ALA A 495 -18.12 -7.77 -12.69
CA ALA A 495 -17.50 -7.48 -13.98
C ALA A 495 -17.13 -8.79 -14.67
N SER A 496 -17.45 -8.92 -15.95
CA SER A 496 -17.21 -10.14 -16.73
C SER A 496 -16.12 -9.95 -17.79
N ALA A 497 -15.26 -10.95 -17.97
CA ALA A 497 -14.24 -10.96 -19.03
C ALA A 497 -13.88 -12.41 -19.42
N PRO A 498 -13.44 -12.66 -20.67
CA PRO A 498 -13.00 -13.99 -21.10
C PRO A 498 -11.74 -14.53 -20.40
N LEU A 499 -10.96 -13.67 -19.73
CA LEU A 499 -9.78 -14.01 -18.93
C LEU A 499 -9.70 -13.13 -17.66
N VAL A 500 -9.39 -13.74 -16.51
CA VAL A 500 -9.06 -13.05 -15.25
C VAL A 500 -7.61 -13.33 -14.84
N ILE A 501 -6.85 -12.28 -14.51
CA ILE A 501 -5.48 -12.36 -13.99
C ILE A 501 -5.47 -11.89 -12.52
N ALA A 502 -5.13 -12.79 -11.60
CA ALA A 502 -5.06 -12.51 -10.17
C ALA A 502 -3.64 -12.12 -9.75
N SER A 503 -3.42 -10.86 -9.34
CA SER A 503 -2.13 -10.30 -8.93
C SER A 503 -2.24 -9.40 -7.67
N ASP A 504 -3.16 -9.77 -6.77
CA ASP A 504 -3.41 -9.16 -5.45
C ASP A 504 -2.32 -9.44 -4.39
N GLY A 505 -1.27 -10.18 -4.75
CA GLY A 505 0.01 -10.23 -4.04
C GLY A 505 0.05 -11.13 -2.80
N LEU A 506 0.95 -10.80 -1.88
CA LEU A 506 1.29 -11.60 -0.69
C LEU A 506 0.05 -12.08 0.08
N TRP A 507 -0.91 -11.19 0.33
CA TRP A 507 -2.12 -11.45 1.11
C TRP A 507 -3.35 -11.80 0.25
N SER A 508 -3.15 -12.29 -0.98
CA SER A 508 -4.20 -12.63 -1.93
C SER A 508 -5.43 -13.28 -1.29
N GLY A 509 -6.59 -12.69 -1.55
CA GLY A 509 -7.88 -13.24 -1.14
C GLY A 509 -8.29 -14.41 -2.02
N LEU A 510 -8.02 -14.31 -3.32
CA LEU A 510 -8.45 -15.27 -4.35
C LEU A 510 -7.64 -16.58 -4.34
N ARG A 511 -6.41 -16.58 -3.80
CA ARG A 511 -5.51 -17.75 -3.77
C ARG A 511 -6.19 -19.03 -3.24
N ARG A 512 -7.06 -18.91 -2.23
CA ARG A 512 -7.75 -20.07 -1.59
C ARG A 512 -8.74 -20.77 -2.51
N ASP A 513 -9.31 -20.02 -3.46
CA ASP A 513 -10.23 -20.55 -4.47
C ASP A 513 -9.47 -21.12 -5.68
N LEU A 514 -8.15 -20.88 -5.78
CA LEU A 514 -7.34 -21.18 -6.97
C LEU A 514 -6.28 -22.28 -6.76
N SER A 515 -5.76 -22.44 -5.55
CA SER A 515 -4.80 -23.48 -5.18
C SER A 515 -5.08 -24.06 -3.79
N THR A 516 -4.79 -25.35 -3.61
CA THR A 516 -4.85 -26.02 -2.30
C THR A 516 -3.58 -25.80 -1.47
N ASP A 517 -2.48 -25.35 -2.08
CA ASP A 517 -1.24 -25.04 -1.38
C ASP A 517 -1.42 -23.80 -0.47
N VAL A 518 -0.75 -23.79 0.69
CA VAL A 518 -0.82 -22.69 1.66
C VAL A 518 0.56 -22.02 1.80
N PRO A 519 0.66 -20.68 1.77
CA PRO A 519 1.92 -19.97 2.04
C PRO A 519 2.47 -20.27 3.44
N LYS A 520 3.70 -20.79 3.50
CA LYS A 520 4.43 -21.05 4.75
C LYS A 520 5.22 -19.81 5.15
N GLN A 521 5.12 -19.36 6.40
CA GLN A 521 6.03 -18.36 6.94
C GLN A 521 7.32 -19.02 7.42
N ILE A 522 8.47 -18.44 7.06
CA ILE A 522 9.81 -18.94 7.42
C ILE A 522 10.40 -18.09 8.55
N SER A 523 10.32 -16.76 8.40
CA SER A 523 10.85 -15.76 9.32
C SER A 523 10.05 -14.45 9.16
N SER A 524 10.58 -13.33 9.65
CA SER A 524 10.05 -11.99 9.37
C SER A 524 11.19 -11.00 9.15
N PHE A 525 11.08 -10.12 8.17
CA PHE A 525 11.98 -8.96 8.07
C PHE A 525 11.45 -7.80 8.91
N VAL A 526 12.32 -7.22 9.73
CA VAL A 526 12.13 -5.96 10.44
C VAL A 526 12.89 -4.87 9.69
N ALA A 527 12.21 -3.80 9.29
CA ALA A 527 12.72 -2.75 8.43
C ALA A 527 12.98 -1.46 9.20
N ILE A 528 14.21 -0.96 9.07
CA ILE A 528 14.69 0.32 9.58
C ILE A 528 15.03 1.21 8.37
N LEU A 529 14.88 2.54 8.49
CA LEU A 529 15.26 3.51 7.46
C LEU A 529 16.34 4.44 8.01
N MET A 530 17.58 4.29 7.58
CA MET A 530 18.68 5.18 7.97
C MET A 530 18.70 6.39 7.03
N THR A 531 18.47 7.59 7.57
CA THR A 531 18.64 8.86 6.86
C THR A 531 20.06 9.39 7.01
N HIS A 532 20.59 10.00 5.95
CA HIS A 532 21.95 10.54 5.91
C HIS A 532 22.13 11.61 4.82
N PRO A 533 23.16 12.47 4.91
CA PRO A 533 23.55 13.35 3.80
C PRO A 533 23.93 12.58 2.54
N ALA A 534 23.64 13.15 1.36
CA ALA A 534 23.88 12.48 0.08
C ALA A 534 25.36 12.15 -0.22
N MET A 535 26.29 12.87 0.40
CA MET A 535 27.73 12.71 0.22
C MET A 535 28.42 11.90 1.34
N GLU A 536 27.69 11.51 2.39
CA GLU A 536 28.27 10.76 3.53
C GLU A 536 28.39 9.26 3.23
N ALA A 537 29.44 8.61 3.73
CA ALA A 537 29.70 7.18 3.52
C ALA A 537 29.09 6.32 4.66
N THR A 538 27.76 6.31 4.75
CA THR A 538 26.99 5.59 5.79
C THR A 538 26.79 4.10 5.51
N VAL A 539 27.33 3.60 4.40
CA VAL A 539 27.42 2.17 4.05
C VAL A 539 28.87 1.84 3.65
N PRO A 540 29.40 0.64 3.98
CA PRO A 540 30.78 0.27 3.65
C PRO A 540 31.12 0.38 2.16
N PHE A 541 30.21 -0.04 1.28
CA PHE A 541 30.42 -0.05 -0.17
C PHE A 541 29.27 0.65 -0.90
N ARG A 542 29.47 1.93 -1.23
CA ARG A 542 28.53 2.72 -2.04
C ARG A 542 28.18 1.99 -3.33
N ASN A 543 26.91 2.05 -3.73
CA ASN A 543 26.35 1.35 -4.88
C ASN A 543 26.37 -0.20 -4.82
N PHE A 544 26.62 -0.82 -3.66
CA PHE A 544 26.44 -2.27 -3.47
C PHE A 544 25.32 -2.56 -2.45
N GLY A 545 24.66 -3.71 -2.59
CA GLY A 545 23.80 -4.27 -1.55
C GLY A 545 24.63 -5.08 -0.56
N HIS A 546 24.41 -4.94 0.74
CA HIS A 546 25.21 -5.59 1.77
C HIS A 546 24.42 -6.74 2.40
N VAL A 547 25.07 -7.90 2.57
CA VAL A 547 24.55 -9.04 3.34
C VAL A 547 25.49 -9.26 4.51
N ILE A 548 25.06 -8.94 5.72
CA ILE A 548 25.83 -9.17 6.94
C ILE A 548 25.47 -10.56 7.45
N LEU A 549 26.46 -11.46 7.60
CA LEU A 549 26.28 -12.81 8.15
C LEU A 549 26.24 -12.78 9.68
N ALA A 550 25.29 -12.02 10.22
CA ALA A 550 25.02 -11.92 11.64
C ALA A 550 24.51 -13.25 12.24
N HIS A 551 24.39 -13.27 13.57
CA HIS A 551 23.78 -14.35 14.33
C HIS A 551 22.47 -13.89 14.98
N PRO A 552 21.41 -14.75 15.00
CA PRO A 552 21.31 -16.05 14.33
C PRO A 552 21.06 -15.94 12.81
N SER A 553 20.51 -14.80 12.37
CA SER A 553 19.99 -14.59 11.01
C SER A 553 20.70 -13.43 10.30
N PRO A 554 20.70 -13.41 8.95
CA PRO A 554 21.37 -12.36 8.17
C PRO A 554 20.65 -11.00 8.22
N ILE A 555 21.42 -9.93 8.04
CA ILE A 555 20.91 -8.55 7.90
C ILE A 555 21.21 -8.06 6.49
N LEU A 556 20.23 -7.48 5.80
CA LEU A 556 20.43 -6.79 4.52
C LEU A 556 20.54 -5.29 4.72
N MET A 557 21.37 -4.62 3.92
CA MET A 557 21.48 -3.17 3.90
C MET A 557 21.75 -2.64 2.48
N TYR A 558 20.91 -1.76 1.97
CA TYR A 558 21.04 -1.21 0.61
C TYR A 558 20.47 0.22 0.51
N GLN A 559 21.08 1.03 -0.34
CA GLN A 559 20.65 2.42 -0.59
C GLN A 559 19.41 2.44 -1.50
N ILE A 560 18.41 3.26 -1.15
CA ILE A 560 17.14 3.39 -1.91
C ILE A 560 16.91 4.82 -2.43
N SER A 561 17.60 5.81 -1.86
CA SER A 561 17.77 7.15 -2.42
C SER A 561 19.20 7.62 -2.14
N PRO A 562 19.66 8.79 -2.65
CA PRO A 562 20.96 9.34 -2.29
C PRO A 562 21.11 9.57 -0.77
N THR A 563 20.01 9.81 -0.07
CA THR A 563 19.93 10.20 1.35
C THR A 563 19.39 9.11 2.28
N GLU A 564 18.95 7.97 1.75
CA GLU A 564 18.30 6.92 2.52
C GLU A 564 18.84 5.52 2.22
N THR A 565 19.15 4.81 3.31
CA THR A 565 19.57 3.42 3.29
C THR A 565 18.56 2.57 4.05
N ARG A 566 18.00 1.56 3.38
CA ARG A 566 17.18 0.53 3.99
C ARG A 566 18.07 -0.46 4.72
N VAL A 567 17.66 -0.84 5.94
CA VAL A 567 18.18 -2.04 6.63
C VAL A 567 17.01 -2.99 6.87
N LEU A 568 17.20 -4.27 6.55
CA LEU A 568 16.25 -5.36 6.84
C LEU A 568 16.93 -6.40 7.75
N VAL A 569 16.47 -6.50 8.97
CA VAL A 569 16.93 -7.49 9.97
C VAL A 569 16.01 -8.72 9.88
N ASP A 570 16.55 -9.88 9.53
CA ASP A 570 15.76 -11.12 9.56
C ASP A 570 15.63 -11.62 11.00
N VAL A 571 14.38 -11.83 11.43
CA VAL A 571 14.03 -12.38 12.74
C VAL A 571 13.38 -13.75 12.52
N PRO A 572 14.03 -14.87 12.89
CA PRO A 572 13.44 -16.19 12.82
C PRO A 572 12.33 -16.33 13.88
N GLY A 573 11.25 -17.05 13.55
CA GLY A 573 10.12 -17.24 14.46
C GLY A 573 9.29 -15.97 14.69
N LYS A 574 9.05 -15.64 15.97
CA LYS A 574 8.16 -14.55 16.40
C LYS A 574 8.95 -13.26 16.60
N VAL A 575 8.54 -12.19 15.91
CA VAL A 575 9.09 -10.83 16.12
C VAL A 575 8.82 -10.36 17.57
N PRO A 576 9.81 -9.81 18.28
CA PRO A 576 9.60 -9.13 19.55
C PRO A 576 8.54 -8.01 19.45
N SER A 577 7.85 -7.68 20.54
CA SER A 577 6.79 -6.66 20.48
C SER A 577 7.38 -5.25 20.40
N SER A 578 6.75 -4.38 19.62
CA SER A 578 7.09 -2.95 19.58
C SER A 578 6.51 -2.18 20.77
N SER A 579 5.33 -2.58 21.28
CA SER A 579 4.57 -1.80 22.28
C SER A 579 5.23 -1.75 23.67
N ASN A 580 5.97 -2.80 24.05
CA ASN A 580 6.70 -2.85 25.33
C ASN A 580 8.20 -2.51 25.16
N GLY A 581 8.62 -2.06 23.97
CA GLY A 581 10.02 -1.74 23.66
C GLY A 581 10.94 -2.95 23.46
N ASP A 582 10.47 -4.20 23.54
CA ASP A 582 11.31 -5.40 23.36
C ASP A 582 12.01 -5.41 21.98
N LEU A 583 11.31 -4.95 20.93
CA LEU A 583 11.89 -4.86 19.59
C LEU A 583 13.03 -3.83 19.51
N THR A 584 12.81 -2.63 20.04
CA THR A 584 13.84 -1.57 20.10
C THR A 584 15.03 -2.03 20.92
N LYS A 585 14.78 -2.64 22.08
CA LYS A 585 15.80 -3.25 22.94
C LYS A 585 16.60 -4.31 22.18
N HIS A 586 15.93 -5.27 21.53
CA HIS A 586 16.58 -6.32 20.76
C HIS A 586 17.46 -5.78 19.61
N LEU A 587 16.95 -4.77 18.88
CA LEU A 587 17.69 -4.11 17.81
C LEU A 587 18.95 -3.39 18.36
N LEU A 588 18.89 -2.76 19.53
CA LEU A 588 20.03 -2.09 20.13
C LEU A 588 21.02 -3.05 20.82
N THR A 589 20.57 -4.11 21.49
CA THR A 589 21.44 -5.01 22.27
C THR A 589 22.04 -6.16 21.46
N HIS A 590 21.34 -6.69 20.45
CA HIS A 590 21.80 -7.86 19.69
C HIS A 590 22.14 -7.55 18.24
N VAL A 591 21.49 -6.56 17.62
CA VAL A 591 21.65 -6.28 16.18
C VAL A 591 22.67 -5.16 15.95
N ALA A 592 22.56 -4.03 16.64
CA ALA A 592 23.47 -2.89 16.47
C ALA A 592 24.97 -3.26 16.62
N PRO A 593 25.41 -4.12 17.56
CA PRO A 593 26.81 -4.53 17.66
C PRO A 593 27.32 -5.29 16.42
N GLN A 594 26.42 -5.91 15.63
CA GLN A 594 26.73 -6.65 14.41
C GLN A 594 26.63 -5.79 13.14
N ILE A 595 26.06 -4.58 13.21
CA ILE A 595 26.06 -3.60 12.12
C ILE A 595 27.49 -3.04 11.94
N PRO A 596 28.01 -2.88 10.69
CA PRO A 596 29.32 -2.28 10.43
C PRO A 596 29.51 -0.90 11.07
N ASP A 597 30.71 -0.57 11.52
CA ASP A 597 30.97 0.65 12.30
C ASP A 597 30.54 1.94 11.57
N ALA A 598 30.81 2.02 10.25
CA ALA A 598 30.39 3.13 9.39
C ALA A 598 28.87 3.34 9.29
N SER A 599 28.07 2.32 9.62
CA SER A 599 26.62 2.34 9.59
C SER A 599 25.99 2.36 10.99
N ARG A 600 26.71 1.90 12.03
CA ARG A 600 26.15 1.65 13.37
C ARG A 600 25.56 2.90 14.01
N ALA A 601 26.21 4.06 13.88
CA ALA A 601 25.70 5.32 14.43
C ALA A 601 24.42 5.81 13.74
N ALA A 602 24.28 5.58 12.43
CA ALA A 602 23.04 5.90 11.70
C ALA A 602 21.92 4.89 12.01
N PHE A 603 22.28 3.61 12.20
CA PHE A 603 21.34 2.55 12.58
C PHE A 603 20.73 2.79 13.96
N VAL A 604 21.54 3.10 14.97
CA VAL A 604 21.07 3.39 16.35
C VAL A 604 20.07 4.55 16.34
N ARG A 605 20.42 5.70 15.75
CA ARG A 605 19.50 6.85 15.62
C ARG A 605 18.20 6.48 14.90
N ALA A 606 18.27 5.66 13.85
CA ALA A 606 17.10 5.24 13.08
C ALA A 606 16.20 4.23 13.83
N VAL A 607 16.75 3.48 14.78
CA VAL A 607 16.00 2.60 15.70
C VAL A 607 15.37 3.39 16.85
N GLU A 608 16.02 4.47 17.30
CA GLU A 608 15.53 5.35 18.37
C GLU A 608 14.45 6.34 17.92
N THR A 609 14.56 6.88 16.71
CA THR A 609 13.68 7.95 16.19
C THR A 609 12.73 7.52 15.06
N GLY A 610 12.97 6.36 14.44
CA GLY A 610 12.29 5.94 13.22
C GLY A 610 11.14 4.94 13.43
N PRO A 611 10.11 4.93 12.55
CA PRO A 611 9.04 3.94 12.60
C PRO A 611 9.55 2.57 12.12
N VAL A 612 9.82 1.66 13.06
CA VAL A 612 10.21 0.27 12.79
C VAL A 612 9.00 -0.53 12.29
N LYS A 613 9.06 -1.01 11.04
CA LYS A 613 8.00 -1.82 10.39
C LYS A 613 8.42 -3.29 10.28
N SER A 614 7.47 -4.22 10.17
CA SER A 614 7.78 -5.65 9.96
C SER A 614 6.92 -6.33 8.89
N MET A 615 7.45 -7.35 8.22
CA MET A 615 6.77 -8.17 7.21
C MET A 615 7.08 -9.66 7.43
N PRO A 616 6.10 -10.57 7.26
CA PRO A 616 6.34 -12.01 7.31
C PRO A 616 7.05 -12.49 6.02
N ASN A 617 8.21 -13.12 6.16
CA ASN A 617 8.93 -13.73 5.04
C ASN A 617 8.27 -15.08 4.71
N ARG A 618 7.63 -15.17 3.53
CA ARG A 618 6.81 -16.33 3.14
C ARG A 618 7.34 -17.05 1.91
N GLU A 619 7.25 -18.38 1.95
CA GLU A 619 7.43 -19.27 0.82
C GLU A 619 6.07 -19.73 0.31
N PHE A 620 5.87 -19.65 -1.01
CA PHE A 620 4.70 -20.20 -1.67
C PHE A 620 5.06 -20.54 -3.12
N MET A 621 4.93 -21.80 -3.51
CA MET A 621 5.07 -22.21 -4.90
C MET A 621 3.94 -23.20 -5.14
N THR A 622 2.95 -22.81 -5.94
CA THR A 622 1.83 -23.70 -6.24
C THR A 622 2.35 -24.88 -7.07
N THR A 623 2.17 -26.08 -6.54
CA THR A 623 2.54 -27.35 -7.16
C THR A 623 1.50 -27.81 -8.19
N GLN A 624 0.36 -27.12 -8.21
CA GLN A 624 -0.81 -27.44 -9.02
C GLN A 624 -1.16 -26.23 -9.91
N PRO A 625 -1.54 -26.47 -11.19
CA PRO A 625 -2.23 -25.50 -12.02
C PRO A 625 -3.49 -24.95 -11.36
N ALA A 626 -3.94 -23.77 -11.79
CA ALA A 626 -5.26 -23.27 -11.39
C ALA A 626 -6.36 -24.24 -11.91
N HIS A 627 -7.01 -24.99 -11.02
CA HIS A 627 -8.06 -25.94 -11.42
C HIS A 627 -9.26 -25.25 -12.09
N ILE A 628 -9.46 -23.96 -11.82
CA ILE A 628 -10.43 -23.10 -12.48
C ILE A 628 -9.92 -22.63 -13.85
N GLY A 629 -10.69 -22.86 -14.91
CA GLY A 629 -10.42 -22.36 -16.26
C GLY A 629 -10.63 -20.83 -16.39
N ARG A 630 -9.98 -20.21 -17.38
CA ARG A 630 -9.99 -18.74 -17.61
C ARG A 630 -9.39 -17.88 -16.49
N VAL A 631 -8.68 -18.47 -15.53
CA VAL A 631 -7.90 -17.71 -14.52
C VAL A 631 -6.42 -18.03 -14.64
N VAL A 632 -5.59 -16.99 -14.54
CA VAL A 632 -4.13 -17.07 -14.37
C VAL A 632 -3.75 -16.30 -13.10
N MET A 633 -2.86 -16.86 -12.29
CA MET A 633 -2.29 -16.16 -11.12
C MET A 633 -0.92 -15.58 -11.50
N LEU A 634 -0.57 -14.40 -10.97
CA LEU A 634 0.63 -13.66 -11.38
C LEU A 634 1.31 -12.95 -10.20
N GLY A 635 2.66 -13.00 -10.16
CA GLY A 635 3.45 -12.44 -9.05
C GLY A 635 3.26 -13.19 -7.73
N ASP A 636 3.34 -12.50 -6.60
CA ASP A 636 3.23 -13.12 -5.27
C ASP A 636 1.87 -13.78 -4.99
N THR A 637 0.82 -13.48 -5.77
CA THR A 637 -0.43 -14.28 -5.76
C THR A 637 -0.12 -15.76 -6.05
N PHE A 638 0.72 -16.00 -7.06
CA PHE A 638 1.10 -17.31 -7.58
C PHE A 638 2.32 -17.93 -6.91
N ASN A 639 3.38 -17.15 -6.69
CA ASN A 639 4.69 -17.69 -6.34
C ASN A 639 5.57 -16.70 -5.58
N MET A 640 5.82 -16.99 -4.29
CA MET A 640 6.71 -16.29 -3.36
C MET A 640 7.96 -17.14 -3.06
N ARG A 641 9.07 -16.47 -2.74
CA ARG A 641 10.32 -17.06 -2.23
C ARG A 641 10.89 -16.16 -1.14
N HIS A 642 11.86 -16.64 -0.36
CA HIS A 642 12.46 -15.82 0.70
C HIS A 642 13.06 -14.51 0.12
N PRO A 643 12.72 -13.33 0.66
CA PRO A 643 13.14 -12.06 0.06
C PRO A 643 14.64 -11.74 0.13
N LEU A 644 15.48 -12.57 0.79
CA LEU A 644 16.94 -12.38 0.91
C LEU A 644 17.64 -11.99 -0.40
N THR A 645 17.23 -12.59 -1.52
CA THR A 645 17.88 -12.41 -2.83
C THR A 645 17.23 -11.31 -3.69
N GLY A 646 16.19 -10.61 -3.21
CA GLY A 646 15.49 -9.57 -3.98
C GLY A 646 14.78 -10.04 -5.27
N GLY A 647 14.80 -11.34 -5.58
CA GLY A 647 14.39 -11.87 -6.89
C GLY A 647 12.89 -11.83 -7.20
N GLY A 648 12.04 -11.45 -6.23
CA GLY A 648 10.58 -11.50 -6.35
C GLY A 648 10.01 -10.65 -7.50
N MET A 649 10.41 -9.38 -7.58
CA MET A 649 9.99 -8.48 -8.67
C MET A 649 10.49 -8.98 -10.03
N SER A 650 11.71 -9.51 -10.09
CA SER A 650 12.33 -9.98 -11.32
C SER A 650 11.62 -11.20 -11.90
N VAL A 651 11.26 -12.18 -11.06
CA VAL A 651 10.43 -13.32 -11.50
C VAL A 651 9.03 -12.84 -11.90
N ALA A 652 8.41 -11.94 -11.12
CA ALA A 652 7.08 -11.43 -11.44
C ALA A 652 7.04 -10.66 -12.79
N LEU A 653 8.09 -9.89 -13.12
CA LEU A 653 8.20 -9.17 -14.39
C LEU A 653 8.57 -10.10 -15.56
N LYS A 654 9.37 -11.15 -15.35
CA LYS A 654 9.60 -12.18 -16.38
C LYS A 654 8.38 -13.05 -16.62
N ASP A 655 7.59 -13.33 -15.58
CA ASP A 655 6.26 -13.92 -15.70
C ASP A 655 5.32 -13.03 -16.53
N VAL A 656 5.33 -11.70 -16.33
CA VAL A 656 4.60 -10.74 -17.19
C VAL A 656 5.06 -10.82 -18.64
N VAL A 657 6.37 -10.73 -18.92
CA VAL A 657 6.91 -10.78 -20.30
C VAL A 657 6.51 -12.08 -21.01
N LEU A 658 6.64 -13.23 -20.34
CA LEU A 658 6.27 -14.53 -20.88
C LEU A 658 4.76 -14.61 -21.16
N LEU A 659 3.91 -14.29 -20.16
CA LEU A 659 2.46 -14.36 -20.31
C LEU A 659 1.93 -13.38 -21.37
N ASN A 660 2.51 -12.18 -21.43
CA ASN A 660 2.20 -11.17 -22.45
C ASN A 660 2.51 -11.69 -23.87
N ASN A 661 3.68 -12.32 -24.06
CA ASN A 661 4.05 -12.94 -25.33
C ASN A 661 3.15 -14.12 -25.69
N LEU A 662 2.79 -14.98 -24.73
CA LEU A 662 1.92 -16.14 -24.98
C LEU A 662 0.46 -15.76 -25.27
N LEU A 663 -0.04 -14.61 -24.77
CA LEU A 663 -1.39 -14.10 -25.08
C LEU A 663 -1.49 -13.37 -26.43
N LYS A 664 -0.37 -13.21 -27.15
CA LYS A 664 -0.31 -12.52 -28.44
C LYS A 664 -1.06 -13.30 -29.50
N ASN A 665 -1.99 -12.62 -30.19
CA ASN A 665 -2.87 -13.17 -31.23
C ASN A 665 -3.82 -14.30 -30.77
N VAL A 666 -3.95 -14.56 -29.46
CA VAL A 666 -4.84 -15.61 -28.94
C VAL A 666 -6.29 -15.16 -28.93
N ASP A 667 -7.22 -16.03 -29.32
CA ASP A 667 -8.64 -15.82 -29.04
C ASP A 667 -8.93 -16.08 -27.56
N LEU A 668 -9.26 -15.01 -26.83
CA LEU A 668 -9.62 -15.10 -25.41
C LEU A 668 -11.05 -15.63 -25.24
N SER A 669 -11.91 -15.55 -26.27
CA SER A 669 -13.23 -16.18 -26.26
C SER A 669 -13.12 -17.71 -26.19
N SER A 670 -12.09 -18.30 -26.78
CA SER A 670 -11.78 -19.72 -26.71
C SER A 670 -11.20 -20.13 -25.34
N GLY A 671 -12.04 -20.76 -24.51
CA GLY A 671 -11.60 -21.34 -23.24
C GLY A 671 -10.56 -22.46 -23.38
N LYS A 672 -10.45 -23.08 -24.58
CA LYS A 672 -9.41 -24.07 -24.90
C LYS A 672 -8.04 -23.40 -25.05
N ASP A 673 -7.99 -22.28 -25.75
CA ASP A 673 -6.74 -21.60 -26.08
C ASP A 673 -6.21 -20.79 -24.88
N VAL A 674 -7.10 -20.17 -24.10
CA VAL A 674 -6.74 -19.61 -22.78
C VAL A 674 -6.17 -20.70 -21.84
N ALA A 675 -6.71 -21.91 -21.86
CA ALA A 675 -6.15 -23.04 -21.10
C ALA A 675 -4.83 -23.56 -21.70
N ALA A 676 -4.62 -23.48 -23.01
CA ALA A 676 -3.35 -23.82 -23.65
C ALA A 676 -2.25 -22.81 -23.26
N VAL A 677 -2.53 -21.51 -23.38
CA VAL A 677 -1.66 -20.42 -22.91
C VAL A 677 -1.29 -20.60 -21.44
N ARG A 678 -2.25 -20.89 -20.57
CA ARG A 678 -1.95 -21.10 -19.15
C ARG A 678 -1.02 -22.27 -18.93
N ARG A 679 -1.24 -23.43 -19.58
CA ARG A 679 -0.33 -24.58 -19.44
C ARG A 679 1.08 -24.27 -19.95
N ALA A 680 1.20 -23.58 -21.09
CA ALA A 680 2.49 -23.13 -21.62
C ALA A 680 3.18 -22.17 -20.64
N PHE A 681 2.46 -21.17 -20.11
CA PHE A 681 2.98 -20.26 -19.08
C PHE A 681 3.41 -21.00 -17.81
N GLU A 682 2.60 -21.92 -17.30
CA GLU A 682 2.88 -22.75 -16.12
C GLU A 682 4.10 -23.67 -16.32
N GLN A 683 4.37 -24.10 -17.57
CA GLN A 683 5.52 -24.93 -17.94
C GLN A 683 6.79 -24.10 -18.19
N ASP A 684 6.74 -23.15 -19.12
CA ASP A 684 7.92 -22.40 -19.62
C ASP A 684 8.54 -21.53 -18.52
N ARG A 685 7.73 -20.93 -17.64
CA ARG A 685 8.22 -20.05 -16.57
C ARG A 685 9.15 -20.75 -15.58
N VAL A 686 9.02 -22.08 -15.46
CA VAL A 686 9.83 -22.89 -14.55
C VAL A 686 11.31 -22.75 -14.88
N HIS A 687 11.67 -22.46 -16.13
CA HIS A 687 13.05 -22.16 -16.52
C HIS A 687 13.63 -20.94 -15.78
N HIS A 688 12.85 -19.88 -15.52
CA HIS A 688 13.33 -18.69 -14.78
C HIS A 688 12.91 -18.62 -13.31
N SER A 689 11.74 -19.14 -12.93
CA SER A 689 11.28 -19.08 -11.54
C SER A 689 12.07 -20.02 -10.63
N SER A 690 12.28 -21.27 -11.07
CA SER A 690 12.79 -22.35 -10.21
C SER A 690 14.15 -22.02 -9.59
N THR A 691 15.08 -21.53 -10.41
CA THR A 691 16.45 -21.27 -9.98
C THR A 691 16.49 -20.12 -8.97
N VAL A 692 15.67 -19.08 -9.16
CA VAL A 692 15.54 -17.96 -8.20
C VAL A 692 14.85 -18.42 -6.92
N ASN A 693 13.83 -19.28 -7.02
CA ASN A 693 13.09 -19.83 -5.87
C ASN A 693 13.97 -20.73 -4.99
N ILE A 694 14.67 -21.69 -5.59
CA ILE A 694 15.57 -22.62 -4.90
C ILE A 694 16.76 -21.85 -4.31
N LEU A 695 17.40 -20.96 -5.08
CA LEU A 695 18.53 -20.15 -4.59
C LEU A 695 18.12 -19.28 -3.40
N ALA A 696 16.97 -18.61 -3.45
CA ALA A 696 16.49 -17.76 -2.36
C ALA A 696 16.32 -18.52 -1.04
N ASN A 697 15.62 -19.66 -1.08
CA ASN A 697 15.30 -20.43 0.13
C ASN A 697 16.53 -21.21 0.64
N ALA A 698 17.34 -21.79 -0.26
CA ALA A 698 18.55 -22.51 0.13
C ALA A 698 19.62 -21.57 0.72
N LEU A 699 19.85 -20.40 0.09
CA LEU A 699 20.83 -19.43 0.59
C LEU A 699 20.41 -18.83 1.93
N TYR A 700 19.10 -18.56 2.13
CA TYR A 700 18.57 -18.20 3.44
C TYR A 700 18.90 -19.28 4.48
N HIS A 701 18.58 -20.55 4.21
CA HIS A 701 18.83 -21.63 5.16
C HIS A 701 20.31 -21.94 5.42
N ILE A 702 21.22 -21.52 4.54
CA ILE A 702 22.67 -21.58 4.75
C ILE A 702 23.16 -20.37 5.57
N PHE A 703 22.59 -19.18 5.38
CA PHE A 703 23.01 -17.97 6.10
C PHE A 703 22.40 -17.85 7.51
N SER A 704 21.18 -18.34 7.72
CA SER A 704 20.57 -18.50 9.04
C SER A 704 21.17 -19.71 9.76
N VAL A 705 21.82 -19.48 10.90
CA VAL A 705 22.25 -20.55 11.83
C VAL A 705 21.31 -20.50 13.04
N PRO A 706 20.55 -21.57 13.33
CA PRO A 706 19.66 -21.61 14.50
C PRO A 706 20.39 -21.30 15.81
N SER A 707 19.65 -20.81 16.81
CA SER A 707 20.16 -20.68 18.17
C SER A 707 20.20 -22.05 18.86
N ALA A 708 21.01 -22.18 19.91
CA ALA A 708 21.34 -23.47 20.53
C ALA A 708 20.28 -23.98 21.53
N ASP A 709 19.05 -23.46 21.47
CA ASP A 709 18.06 -23.62 22.54
C ASP A 709 17.26 -24.94 22.47
N ASP A 710 17.29 -25.64 21.32
CA ASP A 710 16.61 -26.94 21.08
C ASP A 710 17.31 -27.85 20.03
N ASP A 711 18.32 -27.35 19.30
CA ASP A 711 18.96 -28.06 18.17
C ASP A 711 20.23 -28.85 18.59
N ASP A 712 20.44 -30.01 17.95
CA ASP A 712 21.63 -30.87 18.14
C ASP A 712 22.93 -30.10 17.84
N GLN A 713 23.89 -30.15 18.77
CA GLN A 713 25.20 -29.49 18.65
C GLN A 713 25.95 -29.89 17.36
N HIS A 714 25.79 -31.13 16.89
CA HIS A 714 26.36 -31.59 15.62
C HIS A 714 25.66 -30.96 14.40
N VAL A 715 24.35 -30.75 14.46
CA VAL A 715 23.59 -30.04 13.43
C VAL A 715 23.99 -28.57 13.38
N LEU A 716 24.09 -27.90 14.53
CA LEU A 716 24.54 -26.50 14.64
C LEU A 716 25.95 -26.33 14.06
N ALA A 717 26.89 -27.20 14.43
CA ALA A 717 28.25 -27.20 13.90
C ALA A 717 28.27 -27.45 12.37
N ALA A 718 27.45 -28.38 11.87
CA ALA A 718 27.35 -28.66 10.44
C ALA A 718 26.80 -27.47 9.64
N ARG A 719 25.76 -26.78 10.14
CA ARG A 719 25.21 -25.57 9.50
C ARG A 719 26.18 -24.39 9.53
N ALA A 720 26.90 -24.18 10.65
CA ALA A 720 27.98 -23.21 10.72
C ALA A 720 29.08 -23.49 9.68
N THR A 721 29.49 -24.77 9.57
CA THR A 721 30.49 -25.22 8.58
C THR A 721 30.02 -24.99 7.14
N LEU A 722 28.74 -25.26 6.82
CA LEU A 722 28.16 -24.96 5.51
C LEU A 722 28.16 -23.45 5.20
N ARG A 723 27.79 -22.60 6.16
CA ARG A 723 27.77 -21.14 5.99
C ARG A 723 29.17 -20.59 5.70
N GLU A 724 30.14 -21.00 6.50
CA GLU A 724 31.52 -20.56 6.38
C GLU A 724 32.17 -21.08 5.08
N SER A 725 31.87 -22.32 4.70
CA SER A 725 32.33 -22.91 3.43
C SER A 725 31.71 -22.22 2.21
N CYS A 726 30.46 -21.75 2.31
CA CYS A 726 29.81 -20.95 1.26
C CYS A 726 30.47 -19.56 1.10
N TYR A 727 30.81 -18.91 2.21
CA TYR A 727 31.52 -17.64 2.21
C TYR A 727 32.92 -17.76 1.59
N GLU A 728 33.76 -18.68 2.09
CA GLU A 728 35.10 -18.89 1.55
C GLU A 728 35.10 -19.41 0.09
N TYR A 729 34.07 -20.18 -0.31
CA TYR A 729 33.89 -20.57 -1.71
C TYR A 729 33.69 -19.36 -2.63
N LEU A 730 32.83 -18.41 -2.26
CA LEU A 730 32.63 -17.17 -3.02
C LEU A 730 33.89 -16.27 -3.01
N LYS A 731 34.65 -16.29 -1.90
CA LYS A 731 35.91 -15.54 -1.71
C LYS A 731 37.02 -15.97 -2.66
N MET A 732 37.04 -17.24 -3.10
CA MET A 732 37.99 -17.72 -4.12
C MET A 732 37.83 -17.03 -5.50
N GLY A 733 36.69 -16.37 -5.75
CA GLY A 733 36.49 -15.57 -6.96
C GLY A 733 36.40 -16.36 -8.26
N GLY A 734 36.55 -15.64 -9.39
CA GLY A 734 36.49 -16.23 -10.74
C GLY A 734 35.24 -17.09 -10.95
N VAL A 735 35.44 -18.34 -11.38
CA VAL A 735 34.40 -19.39 -11.54
C VAL A 735 33.47 -19.47 -10.33
N PHE A 736 34.03 -19.48 -9.12
CA PHE A 736 33.30 -19.75 -7.88
C PHE A 736 32.35 -18.61 -7.50
N MET A 737 32.64 -17.39 -7.96
CA MET A 737 31.80 -16.19 -7.80
C MET A 737 30.84 -15.98 -8.99
N ALA A 738 31.36 -16.09 -10.22
CA ALA A 738 30.65 -15.68 -11.44
C ALA A 738 29.34 -16.45 -11.64
N GLY A 739 29.36 -17.77 -11.39
CA GLY A 739 28.19 -18.63 -11.55
C GLY A 739 27.03 -18.25 -10.62
N PRO A 740 27.24 -18.26 -9.29
CA PRO A 740 26.24 -17.82 -8.32
C PRO A 740 25.73 -16.39 -8.56
N LEU A 741 26.59 -15.45 -8.99
CA LEU A 741 26.16 -14.07 -9.27
C LEU A 741 25.35 -13.95 -10.58
N GLY A 742 25.70 -14.73 -11.60
CA GLY A 742 24.87 -14.88 -12.79
C GLY A 742 23.47 -15.43 -12.48
N LEU A 743 23.34 -16.29 -11.47
CA LEU A 743 22.03 -16.78 -11.00
C LEU A 743 21.29 -15.73 -10.16
N LEU A 744 21.97 -15.09 -9.20
CA LEU A 744 21.41 -14.06 -8.32
C LEU A 744 20.86 -12.86 -9.13
N SER A 745 21.53 -12.49 -10.22
CA SER A 745 21.11 -11.42 -11.13
C SER A 745 19.76 -11.63 -11.82
N ALA A 746 19.22 -12.86 -11.79
CA ALA A 746 18.00 -13.30 -12.47
C ALA A 746 17.97 -13.07 -14.01
N LEU A 747 19.12 -12.83 -14.65
CA LEU A 747 19.23 -12.61 -16.10
C LEU A 747 18.87 -13.88 -16.90
N THR A 748 19.65 -14.95 -16.74
CA THR A 748 19.56 -16.15 -17.60
C THR A 748 19.46 -17.49 -16.84
N PRO A 749 18.80 -17.56 -15.66
CA PRO A 749 18.83 -18.67 -14.70
C PRO A 749 18.86 -20.09 -15.32
N LYS A 750 19.78 -20.92 -14.82
CA LYS A 750 19.95 -22.33 -15.24
C LYS A 750 19.93 -23.26 -14.00
N PRO A 751 18.94 -24.16 -13.87
CA PRO A 751 18.87 -25.12 -12.76
C PRO A 751 20.10 -26.03 -12.64
N PHE A 752 20.72 -26.40 -13.76
CA PHE A 752 21.95 -27.18 -13.76
C PHE A 752 23.12 -26.44 -13.11
N VAL A 753 23.32 -25.16 -13.45
CA VAL A 753 24.39 -24.32 -12.87
C VAL A 753 24.20 -24.18 -11.35
N LEU A 754 22.95 -24.03 -10.89
CA LEU A 754 22.65 -24.01 -9.45
C LEU A 754 23.08 -25.31 -8.76
N ALA A 755 22.72 -26.47 -9.33
CA ALA A 755 23.11 -27.77 -8.81
C ALA A 755 24.64 -27.97 -8.82
N THR A 756 25.34 -27.54 -9.87
CA THR A 756 26.81 -27.60 -9.96
C THR A 756 27.46 -26.80 -8.84
N HIS A 757 27.12 -25.52 -8.67
CA HIS A 757 27.73 -24.70 -7.61
C HIS A 757 27.34 -25.16 -6.21
N PHE A 758 26.12 -25.65 -6.00
CA PHE A 758 25.71 -26.21 -4.71
C PHE A 758 26.60 -27.40 -4.30
N PHE A 759 26.83 -28.36 -5.20
CA PHE A 759 27.72 -29.48 -4.90
C PHE A 759 29.20 -29.10 -4.85
N MET A 760 29.64 -28.06 -5.56
CA MET A 760 30.99 -27.53 -5.39
C MET A 760 31.19 -26.90 -4.00
N VAL A 761 30.21 -26.18 -3.46
CA VAL A 761 30.22 -25.69 -2.07
C VAL A 761 30.25 -26.86 -1.08
N ALA A 762 29.42 -27.88 -1.28
CA ALA A 762 29.39 -29.06 -0.41
C ALA A 762 30.70 -29.88 -0.47
N GLY A 763 31.29 -30.04 -1.65
CA GLY A 763 32.59 -30.69 -1.83
C GLY A 763 33.75 -29.88 -1.22
N TYR A 764 33.71 -28.54 -1.32
CA TYR A 764 34.65 -27.67 -0.64
C TYR A 764 34.52 -27.76 0.89
N ALA A 765 33.29 -27.80 1.41
CA ALA A 765 33.03 -28.06 2.82
C ALA A 765 33.58 -29.42 3.27
N ALA A 766 33.41 -30.47 2.45
CA ALA A 766 33.96 -31.81 2.73
C ALA A 766 35.49 -31.80 2.81
N ILE A 767 36.18 -31.13 1.88
CA ILE A 767 37.64 -30.96 1.92
C ILE A 767 38.05 -30.24 3.21
N ARG A 768 37.34 -29.18 3.60
CA ARG A 768 37.56 -28.47 4.87
C ARG A 768 37.35 -29.35 6.10
N CYS A 769 36.31 -30.20 6.13
CA CYS A 769 36.04 -31.11 7.25
C CYS A 769 37.14 -32.17 7.43
N LEU A 770 37.69 -32.68 6.33
CA LEU A 770 38.62 -33.82 6.34
C LEU A 770 40.10 -33.39 6.43
N ALA A 771 40.47 -32.17 6.06
CA ALA A 771 41.85 -31.69 6.08
C ALA A 771 42.40 -31.39 7.50
N PRO A 772 43.67 -31.68 7.84
CA PRO A 772 44.65 -32.40 7.03
C PRO A 772 44.49 -33.93 7.06
N PHE A 773 43.77 -34.50 8.04
CA PHE A 773 43.56 -35.95 8.14
C PHE A 773 42.11 -36.32 8.55
N PRO A 774 41.49 -37.34 7.91
CA PRO A 774 40.11 -37.76 8.17
C PRO A 774 40.02 -38.64 9.42
N THR A 775 39.89 -38.02 10.60
CA THR A 775 39.58 -38.74 11.84
C THR A 775 38.12 -39.21 11.87
N PRO A 776 37.74 -40.22 12.69
CA PRO A 776 36.35 -40.70 12.76
C PRO A 776 35.32 -39.60 13.07
N TYR A 777 35.66 -38.67 13.99
CA TYR A 777 34.83 -37.49 14.28
C TYR A 777 34.66 -36.57 13.06
N ARG A 778 35.72 -36.38 12.26
CA ARG A 778 35.68 -35.55 11.05
C ARG A 778 34.92 -36.19 9.91
N LEU A 779 34.98 -37.52 9.78
CA LEU A 779 34.15 -38.29 8.85
C LEU A 779 32.66 -38.16 9.22
N TYR A 780 32.33 -38.27 10.51
CA TYR A 780 30.98 -38.05 11.02
C TYR A 780 30.50 -36.60 10.81
N HIS A 781 31.34 -35.61 11.10
CA HIS A 781 31.03 -34.19 10.87
C HIS A 781 30.83 -33.88 9.37
N CYS A 782 31.66 -34.45 8.50
CA CYS A 782 31.51 -34.36 7.05
C CYS A 782 30.18 -34.99 6.58
N PHE A 783 29.79 -36.14 7.14
CA PHE A 783 28.47 -36.74 6.88
C PHE A 783 27.32 -35.82 7.33
N GLN A 784 27.40 -35.21 8.52
CA GLN A 784 26.41 -34.26 9.01
C GLN A 784 26.31 -32.99 8.14
N VAL A 785 27.43 -32.49 7.62
CA VAL A 785 27.49 -31.38 6.65
C VAL A 785 26.75 -31.74 5.36
N PHE A 786 26.96 -32.93 4.79
CA PHE A 786 26.19 -33.40 3.62
C PHE A 786 24.72 -33.66 3.95
N HIS A 787 24.40 -34.22 5.11
CA HIS A 787 23.02 -34.46 5.55
C HIS A 787 22.23 -33.15 5.65
N GLN A 788 22.79 -32.13 6.31
CA GLN A 788 22.17 -30.80 6.39
C GLN A 788 22.05 -30.12 5.02
N ALA A 789 23.04 -30.30 4.12
CA ALA A 789 22.94 -29.81 2.75
C ALA A 789 21.76 -30.47 2.00
N CYS A 790 21.58 -31.79 2.13
CA CYS A 790 20.44 -32.52 1.55
C CYS A 790 19.09 -32.08 2.16
N VAL A 791 19.01 -31.90 3.48
CA VAL A 791 17.82 -31.40 4.19
C VAL A 791 17.39 -30.01 3.69
N ILE A 792 18.34 -29.15 3.32
CA ILE A 792 18.05 -27.82 2.76
C ILE A 792 17.62 -27.92 1.29
N ILE A 793 18.39 -28.61 0.44
CA ILE A 793 18.22 -28.48 -1.03
C ILE A 793 17.20 -29.45 -1.62
N MET A 794 17.11 -30.68 -1.10
CA MET A 794 16.30 -31.73 -1.75
C MET A 794 14.80 -31.41 -1.75
N PRO A 795 14.17 -30.91 -0.67
CA PRO A 795 12.76 -30.51 -0.70
C PRO A 795 12.46 -29.40 -1.72
N LEU A 796 13.41 -28.50 -1.97
CA LEU A 796 13.27 -27.42 -2.96
C LEU A 796 13.40 -27.95 -4.40
N LEU A 797 14.36 -28.85 -4.64
CA LEU A 797 14.54 -29.52 -5.94
C LEU A 797 13.36 -30.43 -6.29
N GLU A 798 12.77 -31.11 -5.28
CA GLU A 798 11.55 -31.89 -5.43
C GLU A 798 10.34 -31.05 -5.85
N ARG A 799 10.19 -29.87 -5.26
CA ARG A 799 9.04 -28.99 -5.47
C ARG A 799 9.01 -28.36 -6.87
N GLU A 800 10.17 -28.02 -7.41
CA GLU A 800 10.31 -27.42 -8.75
C GLU A 800 10.58 -28.47 -9.85
N ASN A 801 11.08 -29.65 -9.50
CA ASN A 801 11.33 -30.79 -10.41
C ASN A 801 12.24 -30.48 -11.63
N VAL A 802 13.18 -29.53 -11.49
CA VAL A 802 14.01 -28.97 -12.59
C VAL A 802 15.40 -29.60 -12.77
N THR A 803 15.75 -30.65 -12.03
CA THR A 803 17.08 -31.26 -12.10
C THR A 803 17.00 -32.79 -12.10
N VAL A 804 18.05 -33.44 -12.62
CA VAL A 804 18.20 -34.91 -12.55
C VAL A 804 18.16 -35.41 -11.10
N LEU A 805 18.54 -34.57 -10.13
CA LEU A 805 18.47 -34.86 -8.69
C LEU A 805 17.04 -35.07 -8.20
N ALA A 806 16.04 -34.49 -8.87
CA ALA A 806 14.63 -34.69 -8.57
C ALA A 806 14.06 -36.00 -9.14
N TRP A 807 14.81 -36.72 -9.99
CA TRP A 807 14.38 -37.99 -10.58
C TRP A 807 14.16 -39.06 -9.48
N ALA A 808 12.99 -39.71 -9.52
CA ALA A 808 12.51 -40.50 -8.38
C ALA A 808 13.47 -41.60 -7.85
N PRO A 809 14.15 -42.40 -8.68
CA PRO A 809 15.15 -43.37 -8.22
C PRO A 809 16.37 -42.72 -7.56
N LEU A 810 16.88 -41.61 -8.11
CA LEU A 810 18.04 -40.90 -7.55
C LEU A 810 17.69 -40.22 -6.22
N ARG A 811 16.50 -39.62 -6.10
CA ARG A 811 15.97 -39.13 -4.81
C ARG A 811 15.84 -40.23 -3.77
N ALA A 812 15.32 -41.40 -4.16
CA ALA A 812 15.16 -42.54 -3.25
C ALA A 812 16.53 -42.99 -2.71
N LEU A 813 17.54 -43.10 -3.58
CA LEU A 813 18.92 -43.37 -3.18
C LEU A 813 19.49 -42.28 -2.25
N ILE A 814 19.30 -41.00 -2.58
CA ILE A 814 19.75 -39.89 -1.73
C ILE A 814 19.08 -39.93 -0.36
N ASN A 815 17.77 -40.21 -0.28
CA ASN A 815 17.05 -40.27 1.00
C ASN A 815 17.39 -41.51 1.84
N VAL A 816 17.93 -42.58 1.24
CA VAL A 816 18.47 -43.73 1.97
C VAL A 816 19.83 -43.41 2.60
N ILE A 817 20.67 -42.61 1.92
CA ILE A 817 22.01 -42.23 2.41
C ILE A 817 21.93 -41.04 3.38
N PHE A 818 21.10 -40.05 3.05
CA PHE A 818 20.90 -38.78 3.76
C PHE A 818 19.39 -38.56 3.96
N PRO A 819 18.75 -39.11 5.01
CA PRO A 819 17.31 -39.02 5.19
C PRO A 819 16.86 -37.58 5.42
N TYR A 820 16.23 -36.98 4.41
CA TYR A 820 15.73 -35.60 4.41
C TYR A 820 14.19 -35.53 4.45
N ARG A 821 13.52 -36.63 4.10
CA ARG A 821 12.09 -36.86 4.37
C ARG A 821 11.95 -37.52 5.74
N LYS A 822 11.10 -36.93 6.60
CA LYS A 822 10.55 -37.59 7.80
C LYS A 822 9.33 -38.43 7.40
#